data_AF-A0A242BTW1-F1
#
_entry.id   AF-A0A242BTW1-F1
#
_cell.length_a   1.000
_cell.length_b   1.000
_cell.length_c   1.000
_cell.angle_alpha   90.00
_cell.angle_beta   90.00
_cell.angle_gamma   90.00
#
_symmetry.space_group_name_H-M   'P 1'
#
loop_
_entity.id
_entity.type
_entity.pdbx_description
1 polymer ?
#
loop_
_entity_poly.entity_id
_entity_poly.type
_entity_poly.pdbx_seq_one_letter_code
_entity_poly.pdbx_strand_id
1 'polypeptide(L)'
;MNKKTYWLISLCGMMTVSFCHGQPVSAQENTKHPLTAETAVLISEGKIRLEDGRVDSLLYKGKLLSPDQDKDGDGLLNSEEIYTYFKEGRQYYGYHSHPLLFDTDGDGLSDQEDVQPLVWDISPRDMALFMELVYRDDAYIHKVLDETIEFTELYKDRFEYAMMHKELSRFWQVKEVHHLNEGFDAVLFETKSPYPYLADGTVQVLGIRGTQGTGDVDDDLAIFVGASPKQAIVLEELLQRYEANNRVNNLYVTGHSLGGYLAQRGLIEARRKGYDWYKQAYTFNAPKIKGNAFNKWLSELADEGNTLTRQGEAVHYIAENDRTVGMVGTFDGATNVGRSSNGHGSRTYFEELVNGLPDFSVGKRTVMNGTGYEEEGLKALHFNETVTDSQVYPEITAQPEEVTEGAPVDLTDNLSHVPQDGKVDDVTDYSVIDLTKAGEYTGTVRVTFSDQSEKEFSVPISVTAKAERVSTEIYVRNGGAADFSGNGSKEAPYGSLLYALEQARAGDTVILTEDISLNGTKDLVIDKAITIDGKNYGIYFRGLDMVLESDTVLKDLGLKFLTDGAIDFERLKIGKIIVNDHSLTMDNVNTLLGKSQTDERPMLVAGSIDGTSPRGSGAKIKLINATSETRFKSIVLGNIVGEKHTATELEIDGFASSDLGIMVSSFDKAPIRNDVSIRLDGGKIRQIVHGDKASAVHVTVGKNQHIYEASFDPITDLVLEEGATLTLADEPQTLGHVILNPKASLNLQDSPETNVTSIETEGMITIDPNQNQLIVTDTITGNGHFRIQAWSGLPDLEKEMIHFPNGEPSDIHADIWNPMYELHKQATGYRLAEAPEPSMETDQYTPKLPAEKLAVDDPAHLSPEEETALIEAVREVNRGYLPDTVAYWIEPEEGLIVLYGDHSEDVLPLDQLVIQKKEPALPAVVIEEIPSIPAENILSVEVYQGDPVVLEDNLQGLPEGSVVEVVEAVTSETAGTFEGKVKVTFGNGSSRIVTVPVIVKERIPASTLEEIPSIPAENILAEEVYQGDPITLADNVQGLPEGSVVEVVETVTSETAGTFEAKVKVIFENGSSRIVTVPVTVKERIPASTLEEIPSIPSENILAEEVYQGDPITLADNVQGLPEGSTVEVVEAVTSETAGT
;
A
#
# COMPACT_ATOMS: atom_id res chain seq x y z
N MET A 1 -41.84 35.67 -4.52
CA MET A 1 -41.85 37.15 -4.34
C MET A 1 -41.73 37.46 -2.85
N ASN A 2 -40.97 38.51 -2.47
CA ASN A 2 -40.76 39.04 -1.11
C ASN A 2 -40.05 38.12 -0.09
N LYS A 3 -39.40 38.63 0.98
CA LYS A 3 -38.47 39.78 1.16
C LYS A 3 -38.07 39.86 2.66
N LYS A 4 -36.77 39.72 2.99
CA LYS A 4 -36.13 40.05 4.30
C LYS A 4 -36.65 39.21 5.51
N THR A 5 -35.88 38.85 6.54
CA THR A 5 -35.30 39.74 7.58
C THR A 5 -34.59 38.89 8.67
N TYR A 6 -33.26 39.04 8.88
CA TYR A 6 -32.48 38.84 10.15
C TYR A 6 -32.41 37.39 10.75
N TRP A 7 -31.48 36.98 11.63
CA TRP A 7 -30.05 37.23 11.95
C TRP A 7 -29.73 36.27 13.14
N LEU A 8 -28.63 35.50 13.08
CA LEU A 8 -27.89 34.79 14.16
C LEU A 8 -28.49 33.61 14.99
N ILE A 9 -27.77 32.46 14.92
CA ILE A 9 -27.20 31.62 16.01
C ILE A 9 -28.19 30.96 17.03
N SER A 10 -28.17 29.65 17.34
CA SER A 10 -27.13 28.61 17.17
C SER A 10 -27.68 27.16 17.11
N LEU A 11 -26.80 26.25 16.66
CA LEU A 11 -26.65 24.82 17.04
C LEU A 11 -27.60 23.71 16.51
N CYS A 12 -26.95 22.55 16.31
CA CYS A 12 -27.50 21.18 16.18
C CYS A 12 -28.22 20.77 14.88
N GLY A 13 -27.41 20.46 13.86
CA GLY A 13 -27.18 19.06 13.43
C GLY A 13 -28.30 18.27 12.73
N MET A 14 -28.11 18.03 11.43
CA MET A 14 -28.43 16.75 10.75
C MET A 14 -27.64 16.65 9.43
N MET A 15 -27.07 15.49 9.14
CA MET A 15 -26.55 15.19 7.80
C MET A 15 -27.72 15.10 6.79
N THR A 16 -27.56 15.66 5.60
CA THR A 16 -27.59 14.89 4.34
C THR A 16 -27.24 15.76 3.13
N VAL A 17 -26.27 15.28 2.35
CA VAL A 17 -26.01 15.54 0.91
C VAL A 17 -26.09 17.00 0.42
N SER A 18 -24.94 17.57 0.05
CA SER A 18 -24.88 18.69 -0.89
C SER A 18 -23.73 18.52 -1.87
N PHE A 19 -24.03 18.79 -3.14
CA PHE A 19 -23.05 18.86 -4.22
C PHE A 19 -21.99 19.91 -3.89
N CYS A 20 -20.73 19.51 -3.84
CA CYS A 20 -19.63 20.46 -3.88
C CYS A 20 -19.52 21.03 -5.30
N HIS A 21 -20.13 22.18 -5.53
CA HIS A 21 -19.55 23.13 -6.48
C HIS A 21 -18.28 23.66 -5.81
N GLY A 22 -17.12 23.21 -6.29
CA GLY A 22 -15.85 23.79 -5.86
C GLY A 22 -15.83 25.26 -6.25
N GLN A 23 -15.95 26.16 -5.26
CA GLN A 23 -15.41 27.50 -5.43
C GLN A 23 -13.88 27.34 -5.52
N PRO A 24 -13.19 28.06 -6.42
CA PRO A 24 -11.73 28.03 -6.43
C PRO A 24 -11.23 28.46 -5.06
N VAL A 25 -10.34 27.65 -4.48
CA VAL A 25 -9.54 28.07 -3.33
C VAL A 25 -8.74 29.27 -3.81
N SER A 26 -9.07 30.46 -3.29
CA SER A 26 -8.23 31.63 -3.51
C SER A 26 -6.88 31.32 -2.91
N ALA A 27 -5.88 31.09 -3.74
CA ALA A 27 -4.49 31.15 -3.31
C ALA A 27 -4.31 32.50 -2.61
N GLN A 28 -3.65 32.47 -1.46
CA GLN A 28 -3.30 33.68 -0.74
C GLN A 28 -2.15 34.32 -1.53
N GLU A 29 -2.42 35.40 -2.28
CA GLU A 29 -1.40 36.04 -3.11
C GLU A 29 -0.20 36.45 -2.25
N ASN A 30 0.95 35.81 -2.50
CA ASN A 30 2.21 36.17 -1.89
C ASN A 30 2.54 37.62 -2.27
N THR A 31 2.86 38.46 -1.29
CA THR A 31 3.14 39.88 -1.55
C THR A 31 4.40 40.00 -2.41
N LYS A 32 4.25 40.59 -3.60
CA LYS A 32 5.36 40.88 -4.52
C LYS A 32 6.12 42.11 -4.05
N HIS A 33 7.44 42.02 -4.06
CA HIS A 33 8.37 43.06 -3.67
C HIS A 33 9.31 43.38 -4.85
N PRO A 34 9.40 44.65 -5.30
CA PRO A 34 10.33 45.07 -6.36
C PRO A 34 11.77 44.64 -6.09
N LEU A 35 12.56 44.44 -7.14
CA LEU A 35 14.00 44.17 -7.01
C LEU A 35 14.69 45.25 -6.17
N THR A 36 15.52 44.83 -5.22
CA THR A 36 16.42 45.68 -4.44
C THR A 36 17.88 45.30 -4.73
N ALA A 37 18.83 46.18 -4.36
CA ALA A 37 20.25 45.89 -4.53
C ALA A 37 20.72 44.68 -3.70
N GLU A 38 20.07 44.42 -2.56
CA GLU A 38 20.34 43.26 -1.70
C GLU A 38 19.82 41.97 -2.32
N THR A 39 18.55 41.96 -2.75
CA THR A 39 17.97 40.79 -3.44
C THR A 39 18.67 40.50 -4.77
N ALA A 40 19.15 41.51 -5.49
CA ALA A 40 19.92 41.31 -6.74
C ALA A 40 21.23 40.55 -6.48
N VAL A 41 21.92 40.80 -5.35
CA VAL A 41 23.09 40.01 -4.95
C VAL A 41 22.68 38.57 -4.65
N LEU A 42 21.64 38.36 -3.84
CA LEU A 42 21.16 37.03 -3.47
C LEU A 42 20.67 36.20 -4.67
N ILE A 43 20.10 36.84 -5.70
CA ILE A 43 19.77 36.20 -7.00
C ILE A 43 21.06 35.80 -7.74
N SER A 44 22.04 36.71 -7.83
CA SER A 44 23.32 36.42 -8.51
C SER A 44 24.12 35.29 -7.84
N GLU A 45 23.91 35.08 -6.54
CA GLU A 45 24.48 33.99 -5.73
C GLU A 45 23.64 32.69 -5.72
N GLY A 46 22.41 32.70 -6.27
CA GLY A 46 21.50 31.55 -6.29
C GLY A 46 20.75 31.28 -4.97
N LYS A 47 20.88 32.18 -3.99
CA LYS A 47 20.17 32.10 -2.70
C LYS A 47 18.69 32.44 -2.84
N ILE A 48 18.36 33.37 -3.75
CA ILE A 48 16.99 33.57 -4.25
C ILE A 48 16.95 32.99 -5.66
N ARG A 49 16.05 32.04 -5.91
CA ARG A 49 15.91 31.32 -7.18
C ARG A 49 14.43 31.04 -7.51
N LEU A 50 14.16 30.26 -8.56
CA LEU A 50 12.80 29.77 -8.83
C LEU A 50 12.36 28.74 -7.78
N GLU A 51 11.05 28.51 -7.64
CA GLU A 51 10.49 27.58 -6.65
C GLU A 51 10.98 26.14 -6.81
N ASP A 52 11.26 25.72 -8.05
CA ASP A 52 11.79 24.40 -8.41
C ASP A 52 13.33 24.31 -8.33
N GLY A 53 13.99 25.33 -7.79
CA GLY A 53 15.44 25.39 -7.63
C GLY A 53 16.22 25.69 -8.92
N ARG A 54 15.56 25.88 -10.07
CA ARG A 54 16.24 26.34 -11.29
C ARG A 54 16.70 27.78 -11.16
N VAL A 55 17.80 28.09 -11.87
CA VAL A 55 18.36 29.44 -11.95
C VAL A 55 18.43 29.92 -13.39
N ASP A 56 18.19 31.22 -13.57
CA ASP A 56 18.35 31.96 -14.81
C ASP A 56 19.84 32.19 -15.10
N SER A 57 20.33 31.70 -16.24
CA SER A 57 21.75 31.79 -16.63
C SER A 57 22.28 33.21 -16.87
N LEU A 58 21.40 34.19 -17.07
CA LEU A 58 21.79 35.59 -17.27
C LEU A 58 21.87 36.35 -15.94
N LEU A 59 21.07 35.95 -14.95
CA LEU A 59 21.02 36.54 -13.60
C LEU A 59 22.01 35.87 -12.63
N TYR A 60 22.01 34.54 -12.56
CA TYR A 60 22.85 33.74 -11.66
C TYR A 60 24.28 33.61 -12.20
N LYS A 61 25.28 33.87 -11.34
CA LYS A 61 26.70 34.08 -11.73
C LYS A 61 26.90 35.17 -12.81
N GLY A 62 25.84 35.90 -13.16
CA GLY A 62 25.82 36.93 -14.20
C GLY A 62 26.42 38.26 -13.74
N LYS A 63 26.13 39.32 -14.50
CA LYS A 63 26.46 40.68 -14.05
C LYS A 63 25.38 41.15 -13.09
N LEU A 64 25.79 41.60 -11.91
CA LEU A 64 24.88 42.11 -10.88
C LEU A 64 23.92 43.16 -11.45
N LEU A 65 22.62 42.87 -11.35
CA LEU A 65 21.54 43.70 -11.87
C LEU A 65 21.31 44.91 -10.95
N SER A 66 21.14 46.10 -11.54
CA SER A 66 20.93 47.35 -10.79
C SER A 66 19.45 47.73 -10.82
N PRO A 67 18.74 47.82 -9.68
CA PRO A 67 17.29 48.07 -9.68
C PRO A 67 16.85 49.30 -10.47
N ASP A 68 17.57 50.43 -10.34
CA ASP A 68 17.24 51.72 -10.96
C ASP A 68 17.74 51.85 -12.41
N GLN A 69 18.04 50.73 -13.09
CA GLN A 69 18.54 50.71 -14.47
C GLN A 69 17.52 50.04 -15.41
N ASP A 70 17.30 50.66 -16.57
CA ASP A 70 16.81 50.03 -17.81
C ASP A 70 18.01 49.37 -18.52
N LYS A 71 17.93 48.06 -18.82
CA LYS A 71 19.12 47.24 -19.11
C LYS A 71 19.17 46.65 -20.52
N ASP A 72 18.04 46.35 -21.13
CA ASP A 72 17.85 45.94 -22.54
C ASP A 72 17.39 47.13 -23.42
N GLY A 73 16.85 48.19 -22.83
CA GLY A 73 16.46 49.42 -23.51
C GLY A 73 15.01 49.45 -23.95
N ASP A 74 14.13 48.66 -23.32
CA ASP A 74 12.69 48.62 -23.60
C ASP A 74 11.94 49.84 -23.00
N GLY A 75 12.46 50.40 -21.90
CA GLY A 75 11.93 51.57 -21.20
C GLY A 75 11.42 51.31 -19.78
N LEU A 76 11.40 50.06 -19.31
CA LEU A 76 11.15 49.67 -17.92
C LEU A 76 12.46 49.68 -17.10
N LEU A 77 12.35 49.84 -15.78
CA LEU A 77 13.47 49.62 -14.88
C LEU A 77 13.48 48.15 -14.42
N ASN A 78 14.65 47.56 -14.23
CA ASN A 78 14.81 46.19 -13.71
C ASN A 78 13.93 45.89 -12.48
N SER A 79 13.67 46.88 -11.60
CA SER A 79 12.80 46.73 -10.42
C SER A 79 11.30 46.66 -10.69
N GLU A 80 10.85 47.09 -11.87
CA GLU A 80 9.47 47.01 -12.35
C GLU A 80 9.22 45.67 -13.06
N GLU A 81 10.28 45.07 -13.60
CA GLU A 81 10.26 43.84 -14.40
C GLU A 81 10.42 42.57 -13.56
N ILE A 82 11.43 42.50 -12.67
CA ILE A 82 11.64 41.34 -11.80
C ILE A 82 11.31 41.69 -10.34
N TYR A 83 10.58 40.79 -9.67
CA TYR A 83 10.19 40.92 -8.27
C TYR A 83 10.64 39.71 -7.46
N THR A 84 10.64 39.86 -6.14
CA THR A 84 10.77 38.76 -5.18
C THR A 84 9.51 38.61 -4.35
N TYR A 85 9.29 37.43 -3.80
CA TYR A 85 8.18 37.15 -2.90
C TYR A 85 8.55 36.05 -1.92
N PHE A 86 7.83 35.97 -0.80
CA PHE A 86 7.98 34.89 0.17
C PHE A 86 6.87 33.85 -0.03
N LYS A 87 7.25 32.57 0.02
CA LYS A 87 6.34 31.42 0.07
C LYS A 87 6.90 30.44 1.09
N GLU A 88 6.05 29.99 2.02
CA GLU A 88 6.41 29.00 3.05
C GLU A 88 7.67 29.37 3.87
N GLY A 89 7.91 30.67 4.06
CA GLY A 89 9.06 31.21 4.80
C GLY A 89 10.30 31.50 3.95
N ARG A 90 10.38 30.97 2.73
CA ARG A 90 11.52 31.13 1.81
C ARG A 90 11.26 32.18 0.73
N GLN A 91 12.31 32.87 0.28
CA GLN A 91 12.23 33.94 -0.71
C GLN A 91 12.60 33.44 -2.11
N TYR A 92 11.75 33.73 -3.08
CA TYR A 92 11.91 33.38 -4.49
C TYR A 92 11.83 34.63 -5.37
N TYR A 93 12.26 34.52 -6.62
CA TYR A 93 12.03 35.57 -7.62
C TYR A 93 10.96 35.16 -8.66
N GLY A 94 10.38 36.15 -9.33
CA GLY A 94 9.43 35.97 -10.42
C GLY A 94 9.41 37.20 -11.34
N TYR A 95 8.83 37.03 -12.52
CA TYR A 95 8.90 38.01 -13.61
C TYR A 95 7.53 38.66 -13.86
N HIS A 96 7.54 39.95 -14.14
CA HIS A 96 6.52 40.67 -14.91
C HIS A 96 6.95 40.73 -16.38
N SER A 97 8.25 40.95 -16.62
CA SER A 97 9.01 40.77 -17.85
C SER A 97 10.44 40.34 -17.47
N HIS A 98 11.30 40.02 -18.45
CA HIS A 98 12.67 39.62 -18.22
C HIS A 98 13.64 40.80 -18.41
N PRO A 99 14.37 41.26 -17.37
CA PRO A 99 15.15 42.51 -17.34
C PRO A 99 16.48 42.51 -18.12
N LEU A 100 16.57 41.67 -19.15
CA LEU A 100 17.68 41.53 -20.08
C LEU A 100 17.20 41.13 -21.49
N LEU A 101 15.89 41.08 -21.73
CA LEU A 101 15.24 40.79 -23.00
C LEU A 101 14.30 41.97 -23.27
N PHE A 102 14.48 42.64 -24.40
CA PHE A 102 13.59 43.75 -24.78
C PHE A 102 12.15 43.30 -25.05
N ASP A 103 11.98 42.03 -25.37
CA ASP A 103 10.79 41.33 -25.86
C ASP A 103 10.83 39.96 -25.18
N THR A 104 10.05 39.78 -24.12
CA THR A 104 10.18 38.63 -23.21
C THR A 104 9.53 37.35 -23.73
N ASP A 105 8.46 37.45 -24.51
CA ASP A 105 7.73 36.30 -25.06
C ASP A 105 7.91 36.06 -26.57
N GLY A 106 8.57 36.97 -27.28
CA GLY A 106 9.01 36.83 -28.67
C GLY A 106 8.05 37.35 -29.72
N ASP A 107 6.92 37.97 -29.33
CA ASP A 107 5.92 38.46 -30.28
C ASP A 107 6.38 39.69 -31.09
N GLY A 108 7.48 40.33 -30.68
CA GLY A 108 8.13 41.46 -31.35
C GLY A 108 7.86 42.83 -30.74
N LEU A 109 6.90 42.97 -29.84
CA LEU A 109 6.66 44.18 -29.05
C LEU A 109 7.74 44.34 -27.97
N SER A 110 7.89 45.55 -27.42
CA SER A 110 8.66 45.73 -26.18
C SER A 110 7.78 45.46 -24.97
N ASP A 111 8.36 44.98 -23.87
CA ASP A 111 7.62 44.70 -22.64
C ASP A 111 6.93 45.95 -22.03
N GLN A 112 7.45 47.17 -22.30
CA GLN A 112 6.77 48.44 -22.04
C GLN A 112 5.54 48.74 -22.92
N GLU A 113 5.54 48.29 -24.18
CA GLU A 113 4.46 48.55 -25.15
C GLU A 113 3.39 47.43 -25.14
N ASP A 114 3.76 46.22 -24.75
CA ASP A 114 2.82 45.12 -24.56
C ASP A 114 1.99 45.25 -23.26
N VAL A 115 0.74 44.82 -23.35
CA VAL A 115 -0.22 44.77 -22.26
C VAL A 115 -0.02 43.52 -21.40
N GLN A 116 0.56 42.44 -21.94
CA GLN A 116 0.79 41.18 -21.22
C GLN A 116 2.14 40.51 -21.60
N PRO A 117 3.31 41.03 -21.14
CA PRO A 117 4.67 40.62 -21.57
C PRO A 117 5.11 39.15 -21.36
N LEU A 118 4.17 38.26 -21.03
CA LEU A 118 4.35 36.82 -20.83
C LEU A 118 3.30 36.00 -21.63
N VAL A 119 2.53 36.64 -22.53
CA VAL A 119 1.38 36.07 -23.25
C VAL A 119 1.23 36.70 -24.66
N TRP A 120 1.94 36.09 -25.62
CA TRP A 120 2.02 36.43 -27.04
C TRP A 120 0.76 37.10 -27.63
N ASP A 121 0.88 38.35 -28.10
CA ASP A 121 -0.20 39.04 -28.83
C ASP A 121 -0.25 38.58 -30.30
N ILE A 122 -1.43 38.10 -30.72
CA ILE A 122 -1.61 37.49 -32.04
C ILE A 122 -1.85 38.57 -33.09
N SER A 123 -0.80 38.85 -33.86
CA SER A 123 -0.85 39.79 -34.97
C SER A 123 -1.32 39.15 -36.29
N PRO A 124 -1.81 39.95 -37.26
CA PRO A 124 -2.04 39.48 -38.62
C PRO A 124 -0.79 38.90 -39.30
N ARG A 125 0.40 39.36 -38.87
CA ARG A 125 1.70 38.87 -39.32
C ARG A 125 1.91 37.40 -38.94
N ASP A 126 1.71 37.05 -37.68
CA ASP A 126 1.83 35.66 -37.18
C ASP A 126 0.86 34.73 -37.89
N MET A 127 -0.36 35.21 -38.10
CA MET A 127 -1.40 34.44 -38.75
C MET A 127 -1.10 34.20 -40.24
N ALA A 128 -0.29 35.05 -40.88
CA ALA A 128 0.28 34.78 -42.20
C ALA A 128 1.43 33.76 -42.14
N LEU A 129 2.25 33.76 -41.08
CA LEU A 129 3.31 32.76 -40.86
C LEU A 129 2.72 31.35 -40.74
N PHE A 130 1.79 31.14 -39.81
CA PHE A 130 1.12 29.84 -39.62
C PHE A 130 0.33 29.41 -40.86
N MET A 131 -0.24 30.35 -41.61
CA MET A 131 -0.95 30.07 -42.87
C MET A 131 -0.04 29.46 -43.95
N GLU A 132 1.18 29.97 -44.18
CA GLU A 132 2.09 29.38 -45.18
C GLU A 132 2.79 28.12 -44.65
N LEU A 133 2.98 28.02 -43.33
CA LEU A 133 3.61 26.85 -42.71
C LEU A 133 2.79 25.56 -42.96
N VAL A 134 1.46 25.60 -42.80
CA VAL A 134 0.58 24.42 -43.02
C VAL A 134 0.48 23.94 -44.49
N TYR A 135 1.12 24.63 -45.44
CA TYR A 135 1.28 24.15 -46.81
C TYR A 135 2.48 23.19 -46.97
N ARG A 136 3.23 22.88 -45.91
CA ARG A 136 4.33 21.89 -45.89
C ARG A 136 3.86 20.52 -45.37
N ASP A 137 4.74 19.54 -45.43
CA ASP A 137 4.59 18.25 -44.78
C ASP A 137 4.96 18.33 -43.30
N ASP A 138 4.39 17.46 -42.48
CA ASP A 138 4.44 17.54 -41.01
C ASP A 138 5.89 17.50 -40.50
N ALA A 139 6.74 16.65 -41.08
CA ALA A 139 8.15 16.57 -40.74
C ALA A 139 8.88 17.91 -40.96
N TYR A 140 8.60 18.62 -42.05
CA TYR A 140 9.14 19.96 -42.27
C TYR A 140 8.52 21.01 -41.35
N ILE A 141 7.25 20.89 -40.97
CA ILE A 141 6.60 21.79 -40.00
C ILE A 141 7.25 21.67 -38.62
N HIS A 142 7.42 20.43 -38.11
CA HIS A 142 8.15 20.17 -36.87
C HIS A 142 9.59 20.69 -36.95
N LYS A 143 10.29 20.46 -38.08
CA LYS A 143 11.66 20.97 -38.30
C LYS A 143 11.77 22.50 -38.24
N VAL A 144 10.74 23.24 -38.67
CA VAL A 144 10.75 24.71 -38.58
C VAL A 144 10.62 25.16 -37.11
N LEU A 145 9.82 24.46 -36.30
CA LEU A 145 9.53 24.84 -34.92
C LEU A 145 10.46 24.19 -33.87
N ASP A 146 11.45 23.39 -34.28
CA ASP A 146 12.45 22.81 -33.40
C ASP A 146 13.61 23.79 -33.17
N GLU A 147 13.75 24.34 -31.96
CA GLU A 147 14.82 25.28 -31.60
C GLU A 147 16.19 24.60 -31.38
N THR A 148 16.21 23.27 -31.23
CA THR A 148 17.42 22.51 -30.88
C THR A 148 18.35 22.26 -32.07
N ILE A 149 17.88 22.56 -33.29
CA ILE A 149 18.59 22.31 -34.54
C ILE A 149 19.02 23.59 -35.27
N GLU A 150 20.20 23.55 -35.91
CA GLU A 150 20.64 24.63 -36.79
C GLU A 150 19.87 24.58 -38.12
N PHE A 151 18.90 25.48 -38.31
CA PHE A 151 18.02 25.48 -39.47
C PHE A 151 18.71 25.99 -40.75
N THR A 152 19.39 25.07 -41.44
CA THR A 152 20.16 25.33 -42.67
C THR A 152 19.44 24.93 -43.96
N GLU A 153 18.33 24.20 -43.89
CA GLU A 153 17.62 23.63 -45.05
C GLU A 153 16.35 24.42 -45.45
N LEU A 154 16.50 25.33 -46.42
CA LEU A 154 15.39 26.12 -46.95
C LEU A 154 14.61 25.35 -48.03
N TYR A 155 13.29 25.19 -47.83
CA TYR A 155 12.41 24.64 -48.86
C TYR A 155 12.41 25.54 -50.11
N LYS A 156 13.04 25.09 -51.19
CA LYS A 156 13.16 25.84 -52.48
C LYS A 156 13.76 27.25 -52.30
N ASP A 157 14.81 27.38 -51.49
CA ASP A 157 15.55 28.63 -51.23
C ASP A 157 14.68 29.77 -50.67
N ARG A 158 13.60 29.42 -49.95
CA ARG A 158 12.63 30.34 -49.37
C ARG A 158 13.05 30.79 -47.97
N PHE A 159 13.29 32.09 -47.81
CA PHE A 159 13.68 32.68 -46.53
C PHE A 159 12.55 32.73 -45.51
N GLU A 160 11.28 32.66 -45.95
CA GLU A 160 10.13 32.70 -45.05
C GLU A 160 10.16 31.60 -43.96
N TYR A 161 10.73 30.42 -44.23
CA TYR A 161 10.86 29.36 -43.22
C TYR A 161 12.01 29.58 -42.24
N ALA A 162 13.10 30.25 -42.65
CA ALA A 162 14.16 30.66 -41.73
C ALA A 162 13.68 31.75 -40.77
N MET A 163 12.81 32.65 -41.25
CA MET A 163 12.12 33.63 -40.42
C MET A 163 11.19 32.96 -39.40
N MET A 164 10.33 32.03 -39.84
CA MET A 164 9.48 31.25 -38.94
C MET A 164 10.29 30.50 -37.88
N HIS A 165 11.41 29.87 -38.27
CA HIS A 165 12.25 29.16 -37.30
C HIS A 165 12.84 30.11 -36.25
N LYS A 166 13.45 31.23 -36.63
CA LYS A 166 14.04 32.16 -35.65
C LYS A 166 13.02 32.80 -34.71
N GLU A 167 11.84 33.14 -35.24
CA GLU A 167 10.84 33.90 -34.48
C GLU A 167 9.86 33.00 -33.71
N LEU A 168 9.64 31.75 -34.12
CA LEU A 168 8.60 30.89 -33.52
C LEU A 168 9.16 29.69 -32.75
N SER A 169 10.32 29.12 -33.11
CA SER A 169 10.76 27.82 -32.54
C SER A 169 10.99 27.81 -31.02
N ARG A 170 11.33 28.96 -30.42
CA ARG A 170 11.52 29.12 -28.97
C ARG A 170 10.22 29.28 -28.17
N PHE A 171 9.10 29.46 -28.87
CA PHE A 171 7.84 29.95 -28.29
C PHE A 171 6.60 29.19 -28.78
N TRP A 172 6.71 28.36 -29.82
CA TRP A 172 5.59 27.67 -30.45
C TRP A 172 5.92 26.22 -30.79
N GLN A 173 4.96 25.32 -30.53
CA GLN A 173 5.01 23.92 -30.97
C GLN A 173 3.79 23.52 -31.80
N VAL A 174 3.90 22.40 -32.50
CA VAL A 174 2.74 21.67 -33.03
C VAL A 174 2.06 20.92 -31.87
N LYS A 175 0.78 21.18 -31.63
CA LYS A 175 -0.04 20.47 -30.65
C LYS A 175 -0.74 19.25 -31.27
N GLU A 176 -1.39 19.43 -32.42
CA GLU A 176 -2.12 18.38 -33.14
C GLU A 176 -2.03 18.59 -34.66
N VAL A 177 -1.95 17.49 -35.41
CA VAL A 177 -2.05 17.48 -36.88
C VAL A 177 -3.33 16.74 -37.27
N HIS A 178 -4.09 17.31 -38.21
CA HIS A 178 -5.38 16.78 -38.64
C HIS A 178 -5.36 16.46 -40.14
N HIS A 179 -5.30 15.16 -40.47
CA HIS A 179 -5.59 14.63 -41.80
C HIS A 179 -6.93 13.90 -41.76
N LEU A 180 -8.01 14.66 -41.91
CA LEU A 180 -9.36 14.15 -41.74
C LEU A 180 -10.00 13.79 -43.10
N ASN A 181 -11.15 13.12 -43.02
CA ASN A 181 -11.94 12.72 -44.17
C ASN A 181 -12.31 13.91 -45.08
N GLU A 182 -12.68 13.60 -46.33
CA GLU A 182 -13.05 14.60 -47.34
C GLU A 182 -11.95 15.64 -47.66
N GLY A 183 -10.69 15.33 -47.32
CA GLY A 183 -9.53 16.17 -47.62
C GLY A 183 -9.47 17.44 -46.77
N PHE A 184 -9.82 17.34 -45.48
CA PHE A 184 -9.60 18.41 -44.52
C PHE A 184 -8.21 18.23 -43.88
N ASP A 185 -7.31 19.15 -44.19
CA ASP A 185 -5.95 19.23 -43.62
C ASP A 185 -5.82 20.48 -42.74
N ALA A 186 -5.40 20.32 -41.49
CA ALA A 186 -5.11 21.43 -40.59
C ALA A 186 -4.05 21.07 -39.55
N VAL A 187 -3.38 22.08 -38.99
CA VAL A 187 -2.43 21.93 -37.87
C VAL A 187 -2.83 22.88 -36.76
N LEU A 188 -2.95 22.36 -35.54
CA LEU A 188 -3.12 23.13 -34.31
C LEU A 188 -1.73 23.37 -33.70
N PHE A 189 -1.34 24.63 -33.60
CA PHE A 189 -0.17 25.10 -32.90
C PHE A 189 -0.56 25.65 -31.53
N GLU A 190 0.37 25.63 -30.57
CA GLU A 190 0.22 26.32 -29.29
C GLU A 190 1.52 26.93 -28.81
N THR A 191 1.42 27.94 -27.93
CA THR A 191 2.58 28.50 -27.26
C THR A 191 3.24 27.46 -26.36
N LYS A 192 4.55 27.28 -26.50
CA LYS A 192 5.39 26.41 -25.69
C LYS A 192 6.81 26.95 -25.69
N SER A 193 7.40 27.10 -24.51
CA SER A 193 8.75 27.63 -24.37
C SER A 193 9.59 26.82 -23.35
N PRO A 194 10.94 26.78 -23.48
CA PRO A 194 11.81 26.30 -22.41
C PRO A 194 11.89 27.27 -21.21
N TYR A 195 11.41 28.51 -21.34
CA TYR A 195 11.51 29.54 -20.31
C TYR A 195 10.40 29.40 -19.24
N PRO A 196 10.71 29.13 -17.96
CA PRO A 196 9.73 28.75 -16.94
C PRO A 196 8.69 29.82 -16.58
N TYR A 197 8.96 31.08 -16.94
CA TYR A 197 8.09 32.22 -16.68
C TYR A 197 7.03 32.42 -17.77
N LEU A 198 7.16 31.76 -18.93
CA LEU A 198 6.13 31.71 -19.96
C LEU A 198 5.27 30.47 -19.75
N ALA A 199 3.96 30.64 -19.63
CA ALA A 199 3.04 29.53 -19.44
C ALA A 199 2.71 28.83 -20.76
N ASP A 200 2.67 27.49 -20.72
CA ASP A 200 2.29 26.65 -21.87
C ASP A 200 0.83 26.86 -22.27
N GLY A 201 0.55 26.80 -23.58
CA GLY A 201 -0.81 26.73 -24.12
C GLY A 201 -1.67 27.95 -23.81
N THR A 202 -1.06 29.10 -23.53
CA THR A 202 -1.72 30.40 -23.33
C THR A 202 -2.41 30.90 -24.60
N VAL A 203 -1.90 30.53 -25.77
CA VAL A 203 -2.42 30.92 -27.08
C VAL A 203 -2.35 29.72 -28.02
N GLN A 204 -3.36 29.54 -28.88
CA GLN A 204 -3.39 28.48 -29.90
C GLN A 204 -3.74 29.04 -31.28
N VAL A 205 -3.16 28.45 -32.32
CA VAL A 205 -3.44 28.78 -33.71
C VAL A 205 -3.82 27.53 -34.50
N LEU A 206 -5.03 27.47 -35.07
CA LEU A 206 -5.40 26.45 -36.05
C LEU A 206 -5.13 26.98 -37.47
N GLY A 207 -4.08 26.47 -38.11
CA GLY A 207 -3.82 26.72 -39.53
C GLY A 207 -4.56 25.70 -40.40
N ILE A 208 -5.54 26.16 -41.19
CA ILE A 208 -6.30 25.31 -42.12
C ILE A 208 -5.70 25.43 -43.52
N ARG A 209 -5.25 24.29 -44.07
CA ARG A 209 -4.61 24.20 -45.39
C ARG A 209 -5.68 24.29 -46.49
N GLY A 210 -5.43 25.11 -47.52
CA GLY A 210 -6.23 25.12 -48.74
C GLY A 210 -5.75 24.08 -49.76
N THR A 211 -6.51 23.89 -50.84
CA THR A 211 -6.19 22.92 -51.90
C THR A 211 -4.81 23.17 -52.54
N GLN A 212 -4.11 22.09 -52.89
CA GLN A 212 -2.72 22.11 -53.34
C GLN A 212 -2.60 21.85 -54.85
N GLY A 213 -2.35 22.90 -55.64
CA GLY A 213 -1.96 22.73 -57.04
C GLY A 213 -2.01 24.03 -57.86
N THR A 214 -0.93 24.36 -58.57
CA THR A 214 -0.87 25.53 -59.47
C THR A 214 -1.53 25.28 -60.85
N GLY A 215 -2.39 24.27 -60.94
CA GLY A 215 -3.08 23.84 -62.17
C GLY A 215 -4.61 23.90 -62.08
N ASP A 216 -5.19 23.68 -60.90
CA ASP A 216 -6.64 23.49 -60.69
C ASP A 216 -7.30 24.57 -59.82
N VAL A 217 -6.59 25.66 -59.50
CA VAL A 217 -7.04 26.74 -58.58
C VAL A 217 -8.38 27.36 -59.00
N ASP A 218 -8.63 27.48 -60.31
CA ASP A 218 -9.85 28.08 -60.85
C ASP A 218 -11.02 27.06 -60.95
N ASP A 219 -10.74 25.77 -61.14
CA ASP A 219 -11.75 24.73 -61.38
C ASP A 219 -12.33 24.19 -60.06
N ASP A 220 -11.51 23.94 -59.03
CA ASP A 220 -12.00 23.55 -57.70
C ASP A 220 -12.85 24.67 -57.08
N LEU A 221 -12.41 25.94 -57.22
CA LEU A 221 -13.14 27.06 -56.63
C LEU A 221 -14.53 27.24 -57.25
N ALA A 222 -14.68 26.95 -58.54
CA ALA A 222 -15.95 27.03 -59.26
C ALA A 222 -17.02 26.07 -58.70
N ILE A 223 -16.62 24.95 -58.09
CA ILE A 223 -17.52 23.95 -57.51
C ILE A 223 -18.20 24.48 -56.23
N PHE A 224 -17.51 25.31 -55.43
CA PHE A 224 -18.02 25.80 -54.13
C PHE A 224 -19.06 26.94 -54.25
N VAL A 225 -19.23 27.58 -55.41
CA VAL A 225 -20.06 28.80 -55.58
C VAL A 225 -21.59 28.53 -55.54
N GLY A 226 -22.02 27.32 -55.18
CA GLY A 226 -23.43 26.95 -55.06
C GLY A 226 -23.78 25.90 -54.00
N ALA A 227 -22.80 25.32 -53.30
CA ALA A 227 -22.98 24.31 -52.27
C ALA A 227 -21.89 24.44 -51.19
N SER A 228 -22.17 24.02 -49.96
CA SER A 228 -21.16 24.03 -48.89
C SER A 228 -20.07 22.98 -49.17
N PRO A 229 -18.78 23.28 -48.99
CA PRO A 229 -17.74 22.25 -48.97
C PRO A 229 -18.04 21.21 -47.89
N LYS A 230 -17.71 19.95 -48.15
CA LYS A 230 -17.83 18.87 -47.16
C LYS A 230 -16.89 19.09 -45.98
N GLN A 231 -15.71 19.66 -46.23
CA GLN A 231 -14.72 20.06 -45.23
C GLN A 231 -15.28 21.03 -44.17
N ALA A 232 -16.36 21.77 -44.46
CA ALA A 232 -17.00 22.60 -43.44
C ALA A 232 -17.71 21.77 -42.36
N ILE A 233 -18.29 20.62 -42.72
CA ILE A 233 -18.90 19.69 -41.74
C ILE A 233 -17.80 19.09 -40.86
N VAL A 234 -16.68 18.70 -41.47
CA VAL A 234 -15.50 18.16 -40.75
C VAL A 234 -14.92 19.20 -39.77
N LEU A 235 -14.90 20.48 -40.15
CA LEU A 235 -14.53 21.57 -39.24
C LEU A 235 -15.56 21.76 -38.11
N GLU A 236 -16.85 21.74 -38.42
CA GLU A 236 -17.93 21.86 -37.42
C GLU A 236 -17.86 20.70 -36.39
N GLU A 237 -17.49 19.49 -36.82
CA GLU A 237 -17.21 18.33 -35.96
C GLU A 237 -15.90 18.52 -35.14
N LEU A 238 -14.83 19.05 -35.75
CA LEU A 238 -13.57 19.32 -35.05
C LEU A 238 -13.76 20.34 -33.91
N LEU A 239 -14.47 21.44 -34.17
CA LEU A 239 -14.76 22.46 -33.14
C LEU A 239 -15.65 21.90 -32.01
N GLN A 240 -16.59 20.99 -32.32
CA GLN A 240 -17.38 20.29 -31.30
C GLN A 240 -16.52 19.35 -30.44
N ARG A 241 -15.51 18.68 -31.00
CA ARG A 241 -14.56 17.86 -30.22
C ARG A 241 -13.67 18.73 -29.33
N TYR A 242 -13.26 19.90 -29.81
CA TYR A 242 -12.47 20.86 -29.02
C TYR A 242 -13.22 21.40 -27.81
N GLU A 243 -14.50 21.77 -27.99
CA GLU A 243 -15.41 22.11 -26.88
C GLU A 243 -15.55 20.93 -25.91
N ALA A 244 -15.95 19.75 -26.41
CA ALA A 244 -16.28 18.60 -25.56
C ALA A 244 -15.11 18.11 -24.70
N ASN A 245 -13.87 18.29 -25.19
CA ASN A 245 -12.65 17.82 -24.53
C ASN A 245 -11.85 18.95 -23.87
N ASN A 246 -12.36 20.19 -23.79
CA ASN A 246 -11.65 21.39 -23.32
C ASN A 246 -10.24 21.54 -23.93
N ARG A 247 -10.11 21.24 -25.23
CA ARG A 247 -8.81 21.03 -25.88
C ARG A 247 -8.08 22.32 -26.24
N VAL A 248 -8.85 23.41 -26.33
CA VAL A 248 -8.43 24.76 -26.67
C VAL A 248 -9.09 25.77 -25.73
N ASN A 249 -8.44 26.91 -25.51
CA ASN A 249 -8.84 27.95 -24.55
C ASN A 249 -8.78 29.37 -25.15
N ASN A 250 -7.82 29.59 -26.07
CA ASN A 250 -7.51 30.87 -26.67
C ASN A 250 -7.14 30.68 -28.15
N LEU A 251 -8.11 30.19 -28.93
CA LEU A 251 -7.90 29.76 -30.30
C LEU A 251 -8.09 30.90 -31.30
N TYR A 252 -7.06 31.13 -32.08
CA TYR A 252 -7.08 31.91 -33.30
C TYR A 252 -7.04 30.95 -34.50
N VAL A 253 -7.68 31.31 -35.62
CA VAL A 253 -7.73 30.40 -36.78
C VAL A 253 -7.30 31.14 -38.04
N THR A 254 -6.39 30.54 -38.80
CA THR A 254 -5.88 31.10 -40.06
C THR A 254 -6.10 30.17 -41.23
N GLY A 255 -6.19 30.73 -42.43
CA GLY A 255 -6.16 29.93 -43.64
C GLY A 255 -6.14 30.78 -44.90
N HIS A 256 -5.73 30.13 -45.99
CA HIS A 256 -5.65 30.73 -47.32
C HIS A 256 -6.58 30.04 -48.32
N SER A 257 -7.16 30.81 -49.23
CA SER A 257 -8.13 30.31 -50.23
C SER A 257 -9.26 29.51 -49.55
N LEU A 258 -9.49 28.24 -49.92
CA LEU A 258 -10.44 27.33 -49.27
C LEU A 258 -10.20 27.20 -47.74
N GLY A 259 -8.95 27.17 -47.29
CA GLY A 259 -8.63 27.13 -45.85
C GLY A 259 -9.13 28.38 -45.12
N GLY A 260 -9.01 29.55 -45.75
CA GLY A 260 -9.53 30.81 -45.22
C GLY A 260 -11.06 30.90 -45.26
N TYR A 261 -11.70 30.32 -46.27
CA TYR A 261 -13.16 30.14 -46.29
C TYR A 261 -13.62 29.27 -45.10
N LEU A 262 -12.89 28.19 -44.82
CA LEU A 262 -13.17 27.29 -43.70
C LEU A 262 -12.94 28.01 -42.36
N ALA A 263 -11.86 28.77 -42.20
CA ALA A 263 -11.64 29.60 -41.01
C ALA A 263 -12.81 30.56 -40.74
N GLN A 264 -13.28 31.30 -41.76
CA GLN A 264 -14.45 32.17 -41.63
C GLN A 264 -15.73 31.40 -41.24
N ARG A 265 -15.94 30.20 -41.80
CA ARG A 265 -17.06 29.32 -41.43
C ARG A 265 -16.98 28.84 -39.99
N GLY A 266 -15.77 28.50 -39.52
CA GLY A 266 -15.51 28.09 -38.15
C GLY A 266 -15.85 29.20 -37.13
N LEU A 267 -15.45 30.44 -37.40
CA LEU A 267 -15.80 31.58 -36.54
C LEU A 267 -17.32 31.79 -36.46
N ILE A 268 -18.02 31.73 -37.59
CA ILE A 268 -19.47 31.89 -37.62
C ILE A 268 -20.15 30.79 -36.78
N GLU A 269 -19.73 29.53 -36.92
CA GLU A 269 -20.31 28.45 -36.12
C GLU A 269 -19.95 28.61 -34.64
N ALA A 270 -18.72 28.97 -34.30
CA ALA A 270 -18.29 29.23 -32.93
C ALA A 270 -19.16 30.31 -32.25
N ARG A 271 -19.48 31.42 -32.96
CA ARG A 271 -20.38 32.45 -32.46
C ARG A 271 -21.84 31.99 -32.32
N ARG A 272 -22.32 31.14 -33.22
CA ARG A 272 -23.66 30.52 -33.13
C ARG A 272 -23.78 29.51 -31.98
N LYS A 273 -22.68 28.87 -31.61
CA LYS A 273 -22.61 27.88 -30.51
C LYS A 273 -22.27 28.47 -29.15
N GLY A 274 -21.66 29.66 -29.10
CA GLY A 274 -21.19 30.29 -27.87
C GLY A 274 -19.78 29.84 -27.44
N TYR A 275 -18.93 29.47 -28.39
CA TYR A 275 -17.55 29.05 -28.12
C TYR A 275 -16.63 30.27 -27.90
N ASP A 276 -16.64 30.78 -26.66
CA ASP A 276 -15.87 31.98 -26.25
C ASP A 276 -14.34 31.78 -26.29
N TRP A 277 -13.85 30.54 -26.40
CA TRP A 277 -12.44 30.22 -26.62
C TRP A 277 -11.97 30.53 -28.04
N TYR A 278 -12.87 30.55 -29.04
CA TYR A 278 -12.54 30.93 -30.41
C TYR A 278 -12.48 32.45 -30.48
N LYS A 279 -11.29 33.05 -30.53
CA LYS A 279 -11.12 34.50 -30.48
C LYS A 279 -11.42 35.15 -31.82
N GLN A 280 -10.60 34.84 -32.84
CA GLN A 280 -10.60 35.58 -34.11
C GLN A 280 -10.23 34.67 -35.29
N ALA A 281 -10.75 34.99 -36.48
CA ALA A 281 -10.33 34.36 -37.73
C ALA A 281 -9.50 35.31 -38.60
N TYR A 282 -8.47 34.80 -39.24
CA TYR A 282 -7.59 35.52 -40.16
C TYR A 282 -7.59 34.81 -41.52
N THR A 283 -7.87 35.54 -42.58
CA THR A 283 -8.20 34.91 -43.87
C THR A 283 -7.52 35.59 -45.04
N PHE A 284 -6.77 34.82 -45.82
CA PHE A 284 -5.87 35.31 -46.86
C PHE A 284 -6.37 34.85 -48.25
N ASN A 285 -6.70 35.78 -49.14
CA ASN A 285 -7.32 35.50 -50.45
C ASN A 285 -8.56 34.57 -50.39
N ALA A 286 -9.26 34.53 -49.25
CA ALA A 286 -10.42 33.65 -49.09
C ALA A 286 -11.62 34.08 -49.97
N PRO A 287 -12.31 33.15 -50.65
CA PRO A 287 -13.53 33.47 -51.40
C PRO A 287 -14.69 33.80 -50.45
N LYS A 288 -15.56 34.74 -50.83
CA LYS A 288 -16.79 35.02 -50.06
C LYS A 288 -17.72 33.78 -50.04
N ILE A 289 -18.33 33.51 -48.89
CA ILE A 289 -19.49 32.60 -48.81
C ILE A 289 -20.60 33.14 -49.71
N LYS A 290 -21.21 32.29 -50.54
CA LYS A 290 -22.20 32.70 -51.55
C LYS A 290 -23.32 31.68 -51.68
N GLY A 291 -24.54 32.13 -51.33
CA GLY A 291 -25.75 31.35 -51.55
C GLY A 291 -26.31 31.48 -52.96
N ASN A 292 -27.22 30.57 -53.31
CA ASN A 292 -27.99 30.60 -54.54
C ASN A 292 -29.50 30.50 -54.23
N ALA A 293 -30.35 30.50 -55.26
CA ALA A 293 -31.81 30.50 -55.09
C ALA A 293 -32.37 29.28 -54.32
N PHE A 294 -31.61 28.19 -54.24
CA PHE A 294 -31.99 26.95 -53.53
C PHE A 294 -31.36 26.85 -52.13
N ASN A 295 -30.17 27.43 -51.92
CA ASN A 295 -29.42 27.43 -50.66
C ASN A 295 -29.41 28.83 -50.00
N LYS A 296 -30.56 29.30 -49.52
CA LYS A 296 -30.71 30.64 -48.90
C LYS A 296 -29.89 30.83 -47.62
N TRP A 297 -29.74 29.79 -46.81
CA TRP A 297 -28.98 29.80 -45.57
C TRP A 297 -27.48 30.15 -45.77
N LEU A 298 -26.91 29.84 -46.94
CA LEU A 298 -25.55 30.28 -47.30
C LEU A 298 -25.46 31.80 -47.52
N SER A 299 -26.55 32.47 -47.90
CA SER A 299 -26.58 33.94 -47.97
C SER A 299 -26.62 34.56 -46.58
N GLU A 300 -27.35 33.95 -45.64
CA GLU A 300 -27.41 34.39 -44.24
C GLU A 300 -26.02 34.26 -43.58
N LEU A 301 -25.30 33.16 -43.82
CA LEU A 301 -23.90 32.99 -43.42
C LEU A 301 -22.95 34.03 -44.05
N ALA A 302 -23.19 34.45 -45.30
CA ALA A 302 -22.39 35.46 -45.96
C ALA A 302 -22.58 36.86 -45.35
N ASP A 303 -23.81 37.21 -44.97
CA ASP A 303 -24.14 38.46 -44.30
C ASP A 303 -23.64 38.50 -42.85
N GLU A 304 -23.63 37.35 -42.16
CA GLU A 304 -23.02 37.17 -40.83
C GLU A 304 -21.49 37.30 -40.90
N GLY A 305 -20.84 36.63 -41.86
CA GLY A 305 -19.41 36.79 -42.12
C GLY A 305 -19.02 38.23 -42.42
N ASN A 306 -19.75 38.90 -43.32
CA ASN A 306 -19.63 40.34 -43.60
C ASN A 306 -19.80 41.22 -42.35
N THR A 307 -20.50 40.76 -41.32
CA THR A 307 -20.74 41.52 -40.08
C THR A 307 -19.57 41.34 -39.12
N LEU A 308 -19.14 40.10 -38.91
CA LEU A 308 -17.94 39.77 -38.12
C LEU A 308 -16.67 40.42 -38.71
N THR A 309 -16.51 40.46 -40.05
CA THR A 309 -15.38 41.16 -40.69
C THR A 309 -15.40 42.67 -40.42
N ARG A 310 -16.57 43.31 -40.47
CA ARG A 310 -16.70 44.75 -40.13
C ARG A 310 -16.54 45.05 -38.64
N GLN A 311 -16.67 44.04 -37.77
CA GLN A 311 -16.46 44.15 -36.33
C GLN A 311 -15.00 43.90 -35.92
N GLY A 312 -14.15 43.42 -36.84
CA GLY A 312 -12.76 43.03 -36.56
C GLY A 312 -12.60 41.58 -36.07
N GLU A 313 -13.71 40.88 -35.77
CA GLU A 313 -13.69 39.47 -35.32
C GLU A 313 -13.22 38.50 -36.42
N ALA A 314 -13.28 38.94 -37.68
CA ALA A 314 -12.59 38.31 -38.79
C ALA A 314 -11.74 39.33 -39.55
N VAL A 315 -10.42 39.11 -39.62
CA VAL A 315 -9.51 39.94 -40.41
C VAL A 315 -9.31 39.28 -41.77
N HIS A 316 -9.52 40.03 -42.85
CA HIS A 316 -9.54 39.49 -44.21
C HIS A 316 -8.65 40.28 -45.15
N TYR A 317 -7.66 39.62 -45.76
CA TYR A 317 -6.74 40.21 -46.72
C TYR A 317 -6.95 39.64 -48.13
N ILE A 318 -6.78 40.50 -49.14
CA ILE A 318 -6.89 40.14 -50.57
C ILE A 318 -5.79 40.80 -51.41
N ALA A 319 -5.38 40.15 -52.49
CA ALA A 319 -4.54 40.74 -53.53
C ALA A 319 -5.37 41.43 -54.63
N GLU A 320 -4.94 42.59 -55.14
CA GLU A 320 -5.66 43.37 -56.17
C GLU A 320 -5.86 42.58 -57.48
N ASN A 321 -4.90 41.76 -57.85
CA ASN A 321 -4.90 40.95 -59.07
C ASN A 321 -5.28 39.48 -58.83
N ASP A 322 -5.93 39.18 -57.72
CA ASP A 322 -6.58 37.90 -57.47
C ASP A 322 -7.78 37.70 -58.42
N ARG A 323 -7.68 36.71 -59.32
CA ARG A 323 -8.74 36.38 -60.28
C ARG A 323 -9.87 35.58 -59.63
N THR A 324 -9.50 34.73 -58.69
CA THR A 324 -10.31 33.74 -58.01
C THR A 324 -11.31 34.45 -57.08
N VAL A 325 -10.83 35.36 -56.22
CA VAL A 325 -11.66 36.28 -55.43
C VAL A 325 -12.43 37.27 -56.34
N GLY A 326 -11.79 37.77 -57.41
CA GLY A 326 -12.43 38.69 -58.36
C GLY A 326 -13.67 38.12 -59.07
N MET A 327 -13.80 36.80 -59.20
CA MET A 327 -14.96 36.13 -59.82
C MET A 327 -16.11 35.87 -58.83
N VAL A 328 -15.81 35.52 -57.57
CA VAL A 328 -16.85 35.13 -56.60
C VAL A 328 -17.28 36.27 -55.68
N GLY A 329 -16.37 37.21 -55.40
CA GLY A 329 -16.51 38.30 -54.43
C GLY A 329 -15.66 38.07 -53.18
N THR A 330 -15.49 39.13 -52.38
CA THR A 330 -14.79 39.15 -51.08
C THR A 330 -15.76 39.53 -49.95
N PHE A 331 -15.36 39.37 -48.69
CA PHE A 331 -16.13 39.85 -47.54
C PHE A 331 -16.05 41.39 -47.41
N ASP A 332 -17.12 41.99 -46.94
CA ASP A 332 -17.21 43.45 -46.80
C ASP A 332 -16.34 43.87 -45.61
N GLY A 333 -15.30 44.67 -45.87
CA GLY A 333 -14.27 45.03 -44.89
C GLY A 333 -12.87 44.47 -45.19
N ALA A 334 -12.69 43.76 -46.30
CA ALA A 334 -11.38 43.24 -46.72
C ALA A 334 -10.30 44.34 -46.91
N THR A 335 -9.10 44.08 -46.39
CA THR A 335 -7.90 44.89 -46.64
C THR A 335 -7.20 44.41 -47.91
N ASN A 336 -7.12 45.28 -48.91
CA ASN A 336 -6.38 44.98 -50.14
C ASN A 336 -4.90 45.32 -49.96
N VAL A 337 -4.02 44.32 -50.05
CA VAL A 337 -2.57 44.50 -49.88
C VAL A 337 -1.87 45.07 -51.12
N GLY A 338 -2.58 45.16 -52.25
CA GLY A 338 -2.06 45.67 -53.51
C GLY A 338 -1.78 44.56 -54.53
N ARG A 339 -0.97 44.89 -55.54
CA ARG A 339 -0.75 44.05 -56.72
C ARG A 339 0.45 43.11 -56.53
N SER A 340 0.15 41.82 -56.40
CA SER A 340 1.07 40.72 -56.09
C SER A 340 1.65 40.04 -57.33
N SER A 341 2.89 39.53 -57.24
CA SER A 341 3.46 38.65 -58.26
C SER A 341 2.88 37.23 -58.23
N ASN A 342 2.48 36.75 -57.05
CA ASN A 342 1.84 35.45 -56.83
C ASN A 342 0.31 35.48 -56.99
N GLY A 343 -0.33 36.65 -56.96
CA GLY A 343 -1.78 36.82 -57.15
C GLY A 343 -2.62 36.10 -56.08
N HIS A 344 -3.33 35.04 -56.48
CA HIS A 344 -4.06 34.18 -55.53
C HIS A 344 -3.14 33.24 -54.72
N GLY A 345 -1.82 33.24 -54.92
CA GLY A 345 -0.91 32.41 -54.12
C GLY A 345 -0.70 32.94 -52.70
N SER A 346 -0.59 32.03 -51.73
CA SER A 346 -0.31 32.30 -50.30
C SER A 346 0.94 33.16 -50.08
N ARG A 347 1.97 32.94 -50.91
CA ARG A 347 3.22 33.71 -50.91
C ARG A 347 3.09 35.20 -51.19
N THR A 348 1.92 35.67 -51.61
CA THR A 348 1.61 37.11 -51.71
C THR A 348 1.95 37.86 -50.42
N TYR A 349 1.71 37.23 -49.28
CA TYR A 349 1.90 37.81 -47.95
C TYR A 349 3.36 37.75 -47.46
N PHE A 350 4.28 37.34 -48.35
CA PHE A 350 5.73 37.29 -48.16
C PHE A 350 6.49 38.06 -49.26
N GLU A 351 5.78 38.92 -50.01
CA GLU A 351 6.37 39.86 -50.96
C GLU A 351 6.68 41.20 -50.28
N GLU A 352 7.66 41.95 -50.80
CA GLU A 352 8.06 43.27 -50.28
C GLU A 352 6.89 44.27 -50.18
N LEU A 353 5.82 44.06 -50.96
CA LEU A 353 4.62 44.89 -50.96
C LEU A 353 3.90 44.94 -49.60
N VAL A 354 3.96 43.89 -48.76
CA VAL A 354 3.29 43.90 -47.46
C VAL A 354 4.11 44.59 -46.36
N ASN A 355 5.42 44.74 -46.52
CA ASN A 355 6.30 45.38 -45.52
C ASN A 355 5.93 46.85 -45.24
N GLY A 356 5.19 47.50 -46.14
CA GLY A 356 4.70 48.87 -45.97
C GLY A 356 3.36 48.99 -45.24
N LEU A 357 2.78 47.87 -44.79
CA LEU A 357 1.47 47.80 -44.13
C LEU A 357 1.68 47.57 -42.61
N PRO A 358 1.05 48.37 -41.72
CA PRO A 358 1.22 48.23 -40.27
C PRO A 358 0.94 46.82 -39.75
N ASP A 359 -0.13 46.19 -40.27
CA ASP A 359 -0.59 44.84 -39.92
C ASP A 359 0.46 43.72 -40.09
N PHE A 360 1.51 43.97 -40.88
CA PHE A 360 2.59 43.01 -41.17
C PHE A 360 3.95 43.44 -40.57
N SER A 361 3.94 44.37 -39.61
CA SER A 361 5.12 44.90 -38.93
C SER A 361 4.82 45.12 -37.44
N VAL A 362 5.30 44.21 -36.58
CA VAL A 362 5.08 44.23 -35.12
C VAL A 362 6.39 44.57 -34.43
N GLY A 363 6.45 45.70 -33.70
CA GLY A 363 7.66 46.21 -33.04
C GLY A 363 8.95 46.03 -33.85
N LYS A 364 9.85 45.14 -33.42
CA LYS A 364 11.12 44.84 -34.14
C LYS A 364 10.95 43.89 -35.35
N ARG A 365 9.88 43.10 -35.43
CA ARG A 365 9.54 42.15 -36.50
C ARG A 365 8.90 42.87 -37.72
N THR A 366 9.73 43.61 -38.45
CA THR A 366 9.30 44.63 -39.44
C THR A 366 9.26 44.18 -40.92
N VAL A 367 9.65 42.94 -41.24
CA VAL A 367 9.85 42.48 -42.63
C VAL A 367 9.28 41.07 -42.83
N MET A 368 8.61 40.84 -43.98
CA MET A 368 8.00 39.55 -44.37
C MET A 368 8.73 38.81 -45.50
N ASN A 369 9.68 39.45 -46.20
CA ASN A 369 10.48 38.84 -47.27
C ASN A 369 11.95 38.59 -46.87
N GLY A 370 12.23 38.46 -45.57
CA GLY A 370 13.56 38.34 -44.98
C GLY A 370 13.77 37.04 -44.20
N THR A 371 14.79 37.02 -43.33
CA THR A 371 15.14 35.86 -42.46
C THR A 371 14.72 36.06 -41.00
N GLY A 372 13.79 36.98 -40.75
CA GLY A 372 13.22 37.25 -39.42
C GLY A 372 14.11 38.04 -38.44
N TYR A 373 13.47 38.47 -37.37
CA TYR A 373 14.10 38.97 -36.14
C TYR A 373 14.54 37.80 -35.24
N GLU A 374 15.43 38.07 -34.29
CA GLU A 374 15.84 37.16 -33.22
C GLU A 374 16.46 37.99 -32.09
N GLU A 375 15.95 37.87 -30.87
CA GLU A 375 16.50 38.58 -29.71
C GLU A 375 17.85 37.95 -29.28
N GLU A 376 18.86 38.79 -29.00
CA GLU A 376 20.23 38.32 -28.78
C GLU A 376 20.39 37.63 -27.41
N GLY A 377 19.65 38.10 -26.40
CA GLY A 377 19.69 37.53 -25.04
C GLY A 377 19.23 36.07 -24.97
N LEU A 378 18.25 35.68 -25.80
CA LEU A 378 17.68 34.32 -25.85
C LEU A 378 18.71 33.23 -26.17
N LYS A 379 19.83 33.58 -26.79
CA LYS A 379 20.92 32.66 -27.15
C LYS A 379 21.78 32.21 -25.97
N ALA A 380 21.76 32.99 -24.89
CA ALA A 380 22.49 32.71 -23.66
C ALA A 380 21.56 32.38 -22.49
N LEU A 381 20.27 32.70 -22.59
CA LEU A 381 19.26 32.35 -21.58
C LEU A 381 18.93 30.86 -21.60
N HIS A 382 19.11 30.20 -20.46
CA HIS A 382 18.71 28.82 -20.23
C HIS A 382 18.46 28.57 -18.73
N PHE A 383 17.62 27.59 -18.41
CA PHE A 383 17.24 27.21 -17.04
C PHE A 383 17.71 25.79 -16.69
N ASN A 384 18.84 25.38 -17.26
CA ASN A 384 19.34 24.00 -17.19
C ASN A 384 20.19 23.72 -15.93
N GLU A 385 20.53 24.74 -15.14
CA GLU A 385 21.20 24.56 -13.84
C GLU A 385 20.14 24.61 -12.74
N THR A 386 20.10 23.58 -11.90
CA THR A 386 19.39 23.58 -10.61
C THR A 386 20.42 23.75 -9.50
N VAL A 387 20.04 24.49 -8.47
CA VAL A 387 20.92 24.81 -7.35
C VAL A 387 20.21 24.49 -6.04
N THR A 388 20.93 23.94 -5.07
CA THR A 388 20.39 23.62 -3.73
C THR A 388 20.98 24.51 -2.64
N ASP A 389 20.31 24.60 -1.49
CA ASP A 389 20.79 25.39 -0.35
C ASP A 389 22.10 24.80 0.21
N SER A 390 22.29 23.48 0.17
CA SER A 390 23.57 22.82 0.46
C SER A 390 24.75 23.27 -0.43
N GLN A 391 24.47 23.83 -1.61
CA GLN A 391 25.47 24.38 -2.54
C GLN A 391 25.69 25.89 -2.35
N VAL A 392 24.66 26.68 -2.02
CA VAL A 392 24.75 28.17 -1.89
C VAL A 392 25.01 28.70 -0.48
N TYR A 393 24.97 27.84 0.54
CA TYR A 393 25.47 28.14 1.90
C TYR A 393 26.80 27.40 2.18
N PRO A 394 27.93 27.81 1.58
CA PRO A 394 29.24 27.18 1.80
C PRO A 394 29.91 27.58 3.13
N GLU A 395 29.35 28.53 3.88
CA GLU A 395 29.98 29.16 5.05
C GLU A 395 29.76 28.42 6.38
N ILE A 396 29.04 27.28 6.38
CA ILE A 396 28.86 26.45 7.57
C ILE A 396 30.23 25.89 8.00
N THR A 397 30.62 26.11 9.26
CA THR A 397 31.88 25.59 9.82
C THR A 397 31.66 24.87 11.13
N ALA A 398 32.26 23.69 11.23
CA ALA A 398 32.32 22.87 12.43
C ALA A 398 33.44 23.35 13.38
N GLN A 399 33.13 23.39 14.67
CA GLN A 399 34.10 23.52 15.76
C GLN A 399 34.40 22.12 16.34
N PRO A 400 35.57 21.89 16.95
CA PRO A 400 35.82 20.64 17.68
C PRO A 400 34.93 20.52 18.92
N GLU A 401 34.57 19.29 19.26
CA GLU A 401 33.91 18.93 20.53
C GLU A 401 34.94 18.40 21.52
N GLU A 402 34.96 18.92 22.76
CA GLU A 402 35.95 18.58 23.79
C GLU A 402 35.30 17.94 25.02
N VAL A 403 35.44 16.62 25.16
CA VAL A 403 34.83 15.82 26.25
C VAL A 403 35.87 15.08 27.09
N THR A 404 35.43 14.46 28.20
CA THR A 404 36.26 13.54 29.00
C THR A 404 35.79 12.10 28.82
N GLU A 405 36.66 11.10 29.01
CA GLU A 405 36.31 9.67 28.88
C GLU A 405 34.96 9.28 29.51
N GLY A 406 34.06 8.77 28.66
CA GLY A 406 32.72 8.31 29.02
C GLY A 406 31.71 9.42 29.36
N ALA A 407 32.00 10.68 29.03
CA ALA A 407 31.00 11.75 29.03
C ALA A 407 30.08 11.64 27.79
N PRO A 408 28.82 12.08 27.88
CA PRO A 408 27.98 12.23 26.69
C PRO A 408 28.60 13.25 25.73
N VAL A 409 28.45 12.98 24.44
CA VAL A 409 28.81 13.86 23.33
C VAL A 409 27.50 14.35 22.72
N ASP A 410 27.42 15.63 22.38
CA ASP A 410 26.38 16.22 21.55
C ASP A 410 27.10 16.98 20.45
N LEU A 411 26.89 16.58 19.19
CA LEU A 411 27.55 17.23 18.05
C LEU A 411 26.71 18.32 17.39
N THR A 412 25.44 18.47 17.83
CA THR A 412 24.46 19.29 17.12
C THR A 412 24.66 20.80 17.31
N ASP A 413 25.43 21.22 18.32
CA ASP A 413 25.76 22.62 18.59
C ASP A 413 27.14 23.06 18.04
N ASN A 414 27.97 22.12 17.56
CA ASN A 414 29.30 22.43 17.04
C ASN A 414 29.29 23.09 15.64
N LEU A 415 28.14 23.16 14.96
CA LEU A 415 28.01 23.83 13.66
C LEU A 415 27.64 25.31 13.80
N SER A 416 28.37 26.16 13.07
CA SER A 416 28.14 27.61 13.02
C SER A 416 27.76 28.09 11.62
N HIS A 417 26.99 29.17 11.54
CA HIS A 417 26.43 29.74 10.29
C HIS A 417 25.40 28.84 9.57
N VAL A 418 24.80 27.88 10.27
CA VAL A 418 23.63 27.15 9.79
C VAL A 418 22.45 28.13 9.61
N PRO A 419 21.70 28.09 8.49
CA PRO A 419 20.46 28.86 8.31
C PRO A 419 19.42 28.58 9.41
N GLN A 420 18.58 29.56 9.75
CA GLN A 420 17.59 29.43 10.86
C GLN A 420 16.53 28.33 10.64
N ASP A 421 16.34 27.93 9.39
CA ASP A 421 15.44 26.92 8.89
C ASP A 421 16.12 25.57 8.60
N GLY A 422 17.45 25.47 8.81
CA GLY A 422 18.19 24.22 8.71
C GLY A 422 18.03 23.36 9.96
N LYS A 423 17.70 22.09 9.78
CA LYS A 423 17.71 21.06 10.84
C LYS A 423 19.10 20.45 10.95
N VAL A 424 19.56 20.22 12.17
CA VAL A 424 20.86 19.61 12.47
C VAL A 424 20.62 18.28 13.18
N ASP A 425 21.15 17.19 12.63
CA ASP A 425 21.09 15.84 13.20
C ASP A 425 22.49 15.27 13.36
N ASP A 426 22.80 14.70 14.53
CA ASP A 426 23.98 13.86 14.70
C ASP A 426 23.71 12.50 14.04
N VAL A 427 24.55 12.14 13.06
CA VAL A 427 24.48 10.88 12.29
C VAL A 427 25.75 10.04 12.51
N THR A 428 26.47 10.30 13.59
CA THR A 428 27.71 9.58 13.94
C THR A 428 27.44 8.12 14.28
N ASP A 429 28.19 7.22 13.62
CA ASP A 429 28.27 5.82 14.06
C ASP A 429 29.14 5.71 15.31
N TYR A 430 28.50 5.75 16.47
CA TYR A 430 29.16 5.56 17.76
C TYR A 430 29.60 4.09 18.03
N SER A 431 29.26 3.11 17.17
CA SER A 431 29.73 1.72 17.35
C SER A 431 31.22 1.55 17.05
N VAL A 432 31.78 2.42 16.18
CA VAL A 432 33.22 2.43 15.82
C VAL A 432 34.04 3.43 16.64
N ILE A 433 33.41 4.21 17.52
CA ILE A 433 34.05 5.25 18.35
C ILE A 433 34.02 4.86 19.83
N ASP A 434 35.19 4.61 20.41
CA ASP A 434 35.31 4.30 21.84
C ASP A 434 35.51 5.57 22.69
N LEU A 435 34.41 6.28 22.94
CA LEU A 435 34.40 7.46 23.81
C LEU A 435 34.83 7.17 25.27
N THR A 436 35.00 5.89 25.66
CA THR A 436 35.52 5.54 26.99
C THR A 436 37.05 5.60 27.08
N LYS A 437 37.75 5.81 25.95
CA LYS A 437 39.20 5.94 25.88
C LYS A 437 39.61 7.32 25.36
N ALA A 438 40.57 7.95 26.03
CA ALA A 438 41.17 9.19 25.58
C ALA A 438 41.80 9.06 24.19
N GLY A 439 41.51 10.02 23.32
CA GLY A 439 41.89 9.98 21.91
C GLY A 439 41.22 11.10 21.11
N GLU A 440 41.67 11.25 19.87
CA GLU A 440 41.01 12.10 18.87
C GLU A 440 40.14 11.20 17.98
N TYR A 441 38.86 11.52 17.89
CA TYR A 441 37.86 10.86 17.05
C TYR A 441 37.24 11.87 16.09
N THR A 442 36.28 11.44 15.27
CA THR A 442 35.55 12.33 14.37
C THR A 442 34.13 11.82 14.26
N GLY A 443 33.16 12.67 14.58
CA GLY A 443 31.76 12.42 14.31
C GLY A 443 31.29 13.10 13.03
N THR A 444 30.06 12.82 12.63
CA THR A 444 29.44 13.35 11.42
C THR A 444 28.09 13.92 11.77
N VAL A 445 27.89 15.19 11.41
CA VAL A 445 26.64 15.92 11.63
C VAL A 445 26.05 16.29 10.29
N ARG A 446 24.75 16.03 10.11
CA ARG A 446 24.01 16.33 8.89
C ARG A 446 23.15 17.57 9.09
N VAL A 447 23.24 18.49 8.14
CA VAL A 447 22.33 19.62 8.00
C VAL A 447 21.35 19.32 6.88
N THR A 448 20.06 19.26 7.20
CA THR A 448 18.96 19.22 6.23
C THR A 448 18.41 20.63 6.08
N PHE A 449 18.51 21.21 4.88
CA PHE A 449 18.06 22.56 4.56
C PHE A 449 16.55 22.59 4.27
N SER A 450 15.94 23.78 4.21
CA SER A 450 14.50 23.91 3.94
C SER A 450 14.07 23.50 2.52
N ASP A 451 15.02 23.40 1.58
CA ASP A 451 14.80 22.77 0.27
C ASP A 451 14.99 21.24 0.26
N GLN A 452 15.09 20.62 1.43
CA GLN A 452 15.36 19.19 1.67
C GLN A 452 16.70 18.68 1.12
N SER A 453 17.58 19.57 0.61
CA SER A 453 18.96 19.17 0.36
C SER A 453 19.67 18.90 1.68
N GLU A 454 20.61 17.95 1.68
CA GLU A 454 21.37 17.59 2.86
C GLU A 454 22.87 17.85 2.65
N LYS A 455 23.59 18.05 3.76
CA LYS A 455 25.04 18.17 3.75
C LYS A 455 25.64 17.71 5.07
N GLU A 456 26.62 16.83 4.98
CA GLU A 456 27.35 16.33 6.13
C GLU A 456 28.61 17.16 6.41
N PHE A 457 28.92 17.28 7.70
CA PHE A 457 30.07 17.99 8.23
C PHE A 457 30.77 17.09 9.25
N SER A 458 32.07 16.87 9.04
CA SER A 458 32.90 16.14 10.00
C SER A 458 33.24 17.04 11.18
N VAL A 459 32.87 16.61 12.39
CA VAL A 459 33.15 17.30 13.65
C VAL A 459 34.28 16.55 14.38
N PRO A 460 35.45 17.17 14.62
CA PRO A 460 36.51 16.54 15.42
C PRO A 460 36.06 16.39 16.88
N ILE A 461 36.32 15.24 17.50
CA ILE A 461 35.99 14.98 18.91
C ILE A 461 37.28 14.69 19.67
N SER A 462 37.66 15.55 20.62
CA SER A 462 38.82 15.33 21.50
C SER A 462 38.34 14.77 22.83
N VAL A 463 38.63 13.49 23.10
CA VAL A 463 38.33 12.82 24.37
C VAL A 463 39.57 12.91 25.26
N THR A 464 39.47 13.69 26.33
CA THR A 464 40.53 13.85 27.31
C THR A 464 40.48 12.81 28.42
N ALA A 465 41.65 12.33 28.85
CA ALA A 465 41.76 11.29 29.88
C ALA A 465 41.17 11.75 31.21
N LYS A 466 40.32 10.92 31.80
CA LYS A 466 39.65 11.19 33.06
C LYS A 466 40.69 11.19 34.18
N ALA A 467 40.83 12.33 34.86
CA ALA A 467 41.69 12.41 36.03
C ALA A 467 41.14 11.51 37.14
N GLU A 468 41.73 10.32 37.34
CA GLU A 468 41.33 9.39 38.40
C GLU A 468 41.42 10.06 39.78
N ARG A 469 40.26 10.43 40.31
CA ARG A 469 40.07 10.63 41.74
C ARG A 469 39.54 9.33 42.31
N VAL A 470 40.33 8.71 43.18
CA VAL A 470 39.90 7.59 44.03
C VAL A 470 38.64 8.02 44.80
N SER A 471 37.55 7.25 44.67
CA SER A 471 36.33 7.44 45.43
C SER A 471 36.61 7.38 46.94
N THR A 472 35.97 8.25 47.71
CA THR A 472 36.24 8.37 49.15
C THR A 472 35.08 7.84 49.99
N GLU A 473 35.42 7.05 51.01
CA GLU A 473 34.49 6.66 52.08
C GLU A 473 34.23 7.85 53.00
N ILE A 474 32.96 8.17 53.23
CA ILE A 474 32.49 9.28 54.07
C ILE A 474 31.63 8.71 55.19
N TYR A 475 32.11 8.74 56.42
CA TYR A 475 31.39 8.20 57.57
C TYR A 475 30.42 9.21 58.15
N VAL A 476 29.21 8.77 58.54
CA VAL A 476 28.14 9.62 59.11
C VAL A 476 27.50 9.05 60.37
N ARG A 477 27.18 9.94 61.32
CA ARG A 477 26.52 9.64 62.60
C ARG A 477 25.20 10.42 62.78
N ASN A 478 24.41 10.10 63.80
CA ASN A 478 23.07 10.68 64.05
C ASN A 478 23.11 11.89 65.01
N GLY A 479 23.73 12.99 64.60
CA GLY A 479 23.70 14.28 65.33
C GLY A 479 22.47 15.16 65.07
N GLY A 480 21.63 14.78 64.10
CA GLY A 480 20.45 15.54 63.66
C GLY A 480 20.76 16.60 62.61
N ALA A 481 19.74 17.04 61.87
CA ALA A 481 19.84 17.82 60.62
C ALA A 481 20.60 19.16 60.66
N ALA A 482 20.96 19.67 61.84
CA ALA A 482 21.73 20.92 62.01
C ALA A 482 23.17 20.68 62.52
N ASP A 483 23.62 19.42 62.62
CA ASP A 483 24.98 19.07 63.02
C ASP A 483 25.90 19.00 61.79
N PHE A 484 26.59 20.13 61.56
CA PHE A 484 27.60 20.33 60.51
C PHE A 484 29.04 20.05 61.02
N SER A 485 29.20 19.26 62.09
CA SER A 485 30.52 18.90 62.61
C SER A 485 31.07 17.61 61.98
N GLY A 486 32.33 17.27 62.29
CA GLY A 486 33.05 16.13 61.71
C GLY A 486 33.82 16.51 60.44
N ASN A 487 34.58 15.54 59.91
CA ASN A 487 35.37 15.68 58.67
C ASN A 487 35.17 14.50 57.70
N GLY A 488 34.17 13.64 57.95
CA GLY A 488 33.87 12.45 57.16
C GLY A 488 34.79 11.25 57.41
N SER A 489 35.84 11.35 58.24
CA SER A 489 36.65 10.19 58.60
C SER A 489 35.93 9.29 59.61
N LYS A 490 36.36 8.03 59.70
CA LYS A 490 35.81 7.05 60.65
C LYS A 490 35.94 7.46 62.12
N GLU A 491 36.98 8.24 62.44
CA GLU A 491 37.27 8.76 63.77
C GLU A 491 36.49 10.04 64.10
N ALA A 492 36.10 10.81 63.08
CA ALA A 492 35.27 12.01 63.22
C ALA A 492 34.17 12.08 62.13
N PRO A 493 33.18 11.15 62.19
CA PRO A 493 32.08 11.10 61.21
C PRO A 493 31.34 12.42 61.12
N TYR A 494 30.83 12.74 59.92
CA TYR A 494 29.98 13.91 59.75
C TYR A 494 28.73 13.81 60.64
N GLY A 495 28.37 14.93 61.25
CA GLY A 495 27.33 15.01 62.27
C GLY A 495 25.92 14.72 61.78
N SER A 496 25.67 14.77 60.47
CA SER A 496 24.36 14.49 59.88
C SER A 496 24.47 13.99 58.45
N LEU A 497 23.47 13.22 58.00
CA LEU A 497 23.38 12.72 56.63
C LEU A 497 23.27 13.85 55.61
N LEU A 498 22.48 14.89 55.89
CA LEU A 498 22.37 16.05 54.99
C LEU A 498 23.72 16.74 54.78
N TYR A 499 24.52 16.92 55.84
CA TYR A 499 25.86 17.48 55.72
C TYR A 499 26.82 16.53 55.00
N ALA A 500 26.73 15.21 55.24
CA ALA A 500 27.53 14.23 54.51
C ALA A 500 27.23 14.25 52.99
N LEU A 501 25.96 14.39 52.59
CA LEU A 501 25.53 14.54 51.19
C LEU A 501 25.96 15.87 50.56
N GLU A 502 26.00 16.95 51.36
CA GLU A 502 26.53 18.26 50.92
C GLU A 502 28.04 18.20 50.64
N GLN A 503 28.80 17.48 51.47
CA GLN A 503 30.26 17.34 51.32
C GLN A 503 30.68 16.23 50.33
N ALA A 504 29.82 15.25 50.07
CA ALA A 504 30.05 14.20 49.09
C ALA A 504 30.14 14.75 47.66
N ARG A 505 30.78 13.98 46.78
CA ARG A 505 30.84 14.24 45.34
C ARG A 505 30.49 12.95 44.59
N ALA A 506 30.20 13.06 43.30
CA ALA A 506 29.90 11.89 42.48
C ALA A 506 31.00 10.83 42.60
N GLY A 507 30.59 9.57 42.78
CA GLY A 507 31.44 8.40 43.03
C GLY A 507 31.79 8.12 44.51
N ASP A 508 31.49 9.02 45.46
CA ASP A 508 31.78 8.79 46.89
C ASP A 508 30.78 7.82 47.56
N THR A 509 31.22 7.15 48.63
CA THR A 509 30.41 6.20 49.42
C THR A 509 30.15 6.74 50.81
N VAL A 510 28.89 7.02 51.14
CA VAL A 510 28.44 7.46 52.48
C VAL A 510 28.13 6.24 53.35
N ILE A 511 28.88 6.07 54.45
CA ILE A 511 28.80 4.90 55.34
C ILE A 511 28.15 5.29 56.67
N LEU A 512 27.04 4.66 57.02
CA LEU A 512 26.36 4.87 58.30
C LEU A 512 27.13 4.20 59.45
N THR A 513 27.35 4.92 60.55
CA THR A 513 27.91 4.34 61.79
C THR A 513 26.85 3.93 62.81
N GLU A 514 25.62 4.39 62.65
CA GLU A 514 24.46 4.11 63.50
C GLU A 514 23.13 4.42 62.76
N ASP A 515 22.00 4.06 63.37
CA ASP A 515 20.65 4.40 62.88
C ASP A 515 20.45 5.93 62.81
N ILE A 516 20.14 6.46 61.63
CA ILE A 516 19.95 7.90 61.36
C ILE A 516 18.47 8.28 61.48
N SER A 517 18.14 9.41 62.13
CA SER A 517 16.77 9.90 62.25
C SER A 517 16.57 11.26 61.57
N LEU A 518 15.77 11.29 60.51
CA LEU A 518 15.39 12.50 59.78
C LEU A 518 13.98 12.94 60.19
N ASN A 519 13.91 14.01 60.99
CA ASN A 519 12.67 14.66 61.39
C ASN A 519 12.63 16.07 60.76
N GLY A 520 11.59 16.40 60.00
CA GLY A 520 11.52 17.70 59.31
C GLY A 520 10.24 17.91 58.50
N THR A 521 10.32 18.84 57.55
CA THR A 521 9.26 19.16 56.56
C THR A 521 9.81 19.27 55.14
N LYS A 522 10.99 18.69 54.90
CA LYS A 522 11.71 18.68 53.63
C LYS A 522 12.23 17.28 53.34
N ASP A 523 12.00 16.81 52.12
CA ASP A 523 12.41 15.49 51.67
C ASP A 523 13.93 15.33 51.62
N LEU A 524 14.38 14.07 51.67
CA LEU A 524 15.80 13.75 51.47
C LEU A 524 16.09 13.74 49.98
N VAL A 525 16.71 14.82 49.48
CA VAL A 525 17.18 14.91 48.10
C VAL A 525 18.61 14.34 48.00
N ILE A 526 18.84 13.45 47.03
CA ILE A 526 20.17 12.93 46.68
C ILE A 526 20.53 13.45 45.28
N ASP A 527 21.35 14.49 45.23
CA ASP A 527 21.68 15.33 44.07
C ASP A 527 23.01 14.96 43.39
N LYS A 528 23.63 13.84 43.78
CA LYS A 528 24.96 13.41 43.31
C LYS A 528 24.98 11.90 43.18
N ALA A 529 25.66 11.38 42.15
CA ALA A 529 25.73 9.95 41.94
C ALA A 529 26.60 9.28 43.01
N ILE A 530 25.99 8.62 44.00
CA ILE A 530 26.68 8.11 45.20
C ILE A 530 26.19 6.73 45.64
N THR A 531 26.99 6.08 46.50
CA THR A 531 26.53 4.92 47.27
C THR A 531 26.22 5.34 48.72
N ILE A 532 25.06 4.94 49.25
CA ILE A 532 24.76 4.99 50.69
C ILE A 532 24.79 3.55 51.22
N ASP A 533 25.83 3.24 51.99
CA ASP A 533 26.05 1.94 52.62
C ASP A 533 25.63 2.01 54.09
N GLY A 534 24.51 1.33 54.39
CA GLY A 534 23.93 1.30 55.73
C GLY A 534 24.71 0.45 56.73
N LYS A 535 25.57 -0.48 56.30
CA LYS A 535 26.19 -1.51 57.17
C LYS A 535 25.21 -2.20 58.12
N ASN A 536 23.97 -2.40 57.69
CA ASN A 536 22.78 -2.90 58.41
C ASN A 536 22.11 -1.92 59.39
N TYR A 537 22.52 -0.65 59.43
CA TYR A 537 21.76 0.44 60.06
C TYR A 537 20.65 0.95 59.13
N GLY A 538 19.74 1.75 59.68
CA GLY A 538 18.63 2.33 58.93
C GLY A 538 18.51 3.85 59.01
N ILE A 539 17.80 4.41 58.02
CA ILE A 539 17.35 5.81 58.00
C ILE A 539 15.85 5.82 58.30
N TYR A 540 15.47 6.55 59.35
CA TYR A 540 14.09 6.75 59.78
C TYR A 540 13.62 8.11 59.29
N PHE A 541 12.70 8.13 58.34
CA PHE A 541 12.05 9.31 57.80
C PHE A 541 10.76 9.57 58.59
N ARG A 542 10.55 10.77 59.16
CA ARG A 542 9.27 11.15 59.75
C ARG A 542 8.61 12.28 58.98
N GLY A 543 7.54 11.96 58.25
CA GLY A 543 6.79 12.91 57.43
C GLY A 543 7.54 13.44 56.20
N LEU A 544 8.52 12.67 55.71
CA LEU A 544 9.40 13.00 54.59
C LEU A 544 9.41 11.87 53.56
N ASP A 545 9.56 12.22 52.30
CA ASP A 545 9.87 11.30 51.21
C ASP A 545 11.39 11.31 50.90
N MET A 546 11.84 10.39 50.06
CA MET A 546 13.21 10.36 49.51
C MET A 546 13.14 10.59 48.00
N VAL A 547 13.92 11.54 47.49
CA VAL A 547 13.89 11.99 46.09
C VAL A 547 15.30 11.93 45.51
N LEU A 548 15.43 11.34 44.33
CA LEU A 548 16.69 11.33 43.59
C LEU A 548 16.75 12.48 42.58
N GLU A 549 17.91 13.08 42.43
CA GLU A 549 18.27 13.98 41.32
C GLU A 549 19.62 13.53 40.71
N SER A 550 20.03 12.28 40.98
CA SER A 550 21.21 11.62 40.42
C SER A 550 21.21 10.10 40.73
N ASP A 551 21.99 9.33 39.99
CA ASP A 551 22.05 7.86 40.09
C ASP A 551 22.53 7.37 41.46
N THR A 552 21.69 6.59 42.16
CA THR A 552 21.94 6.26 43.56
C THR A 552 22.00 4.75 43.81
N VAL A 553 23.01 4.32 44.56
CA VAL A 553 23.09 2.96 45.09
C VAL A 553 22.81 2.99 46.59
N LEU A 554 21.82 2.20 47.03
CA LEU A 554 21.49 2.00 48.44
C LEU A 554 21.88 0.55 48.79
N LYS A 555 22.74 0.38 49.78
CA LYS A 555 23.34 -0.93 50.12
C LYS A 555 23.24 -1.25 51.60
N ASP A 556 22.88 -2.49 51.95
CA ASP A 556 22.87 -3.00 53.33
C ASP A 556 22.12 -2.06 54.30
N LEU A 557 20.93 -1.57 53.90
CA LEU A 557 20.28 -0.39 54.49
C LEU A 557 18.83 -0.65 54.90
N GLY A 558 18.39 -0.11 56.04
CA GLY A 558 16.97 -0.07 56.43
C GLY A 558 16.28 1.28 56.13
N LEU A 559 15.36 1.35 55.17
CA LEU A 559 14.57 2.55 54.88
C LEU A 559 13.21 2.50 55.61
N LYS A 560 13.00 3.39 56.59
CA LYS A 560 11.85 3.31 57.50
C LYS A 560 11.04 4.60 57.49
N PHE A 561 9.89 4.56 56.84
CA PHE A 561 9.00 5.72 56.70
C PHE A 561 7.91 5.73 57.78
N LEU A 562 7.95 6.74 58.65
CA LEU A 562 6.95 7.07 59.68
C LEU A 562 6.05 8.20 59.15
N THR A 563 4.75 7.95 59.01
CA THR A 563 3.77 8.97 58.64
C THR A 563 3.11 9.59 59.88
N ASP A 564 2.90 10.91 59.87
CA ASP A 564 2.18 11.61 60.95
C ASP A 564 0.65 11.45 60.79
N GLY A 565 0.16 10.26 61.11
CA GLY A 565 -1.27 9.91 61.09
C GLY A 565 -1.54 8.48 60.64
N ALA A 566 -2.81 8.15 60.41
CA ALA A 566 -3.18 6.91 59.75
C ALA A 566 -2.77 6.96 58.27
N ILE A 567 -2.14 5.88 57.78
CA ILE A 567 -1.76 5.71 56.38
C ILE A 567 -3.01 5.69 55.51
N ASP A 568 -2.98 6.43 54.40
CA ASP A 568 -4.08 6.60 53.47
C ASP A 568 -3.49 6.69 52.05
N PHE A 569 -3.49 5.56 51.34
CA PHE A 569 -2.86 5.39 50.03
C PHE A 569 -3.52 6.27 48.96
N GLU A 570 -4.86 6.28 48.93
CA GLU A 570 -5.67 7.12 48.03
C GLU A 570 -5.40 8.62 48.21
N ARG A 571 -5.01 9.05 49.42
CA ARG A 571 -4.61 10.45 49.70
C ARG A 571 -3.09 10.67 49.71
N LEU A 572 -2.31 9.72 49.19
CA LEU A 572 -0.84 9.76 49.14
C LEU A 572 -0.16 9.99 50.51
N LYS A 573 -0.86 9.67 51.61
CA LYS A 573 -0.33 9.73 52.98
C LYS A 573 0.45 8.47 53.32
N ILE A 574 1.52 8.27 52.57
CA ILE A 574 2.44 7.15 52.65
C ILE A 574 3.84 7.66 52.30
N GLY A 575 4.88 7.08 52.90
CA GLY A 575 6.27 7.43 52.52
C GLY A 575 6.56 6.97 51.10
N LYS A 576 7.30 7.78 50.35
CA LYS A 576 7.65 7.53 48.94
C LYS A 576 9.15 7.52 48.74
N ILE A 577 9.59 6.66 47.84
CA ILE A 577 10.91 6.67 47.21
C ILE A 577 10.66 7.09 45.76
N ILE A 578 11.15 8.27 45.38
CA ILE A 578 10.87 8.92 44.10
C ILE A 578 12.19 8.95 43.32
N VAL A 579 12.26 8.10 42.29
CA VAL A 579 13.44 7.86 41.47
C VAL A 579 13.64 8.95 40.42
N ASN A 580 12.56 9.64 40.02
CA ASN A 580 12.62 10.89 39.26
C ASN A 580 13.46 10.76 37.98
N ASP A 581 13.28 9.65 37.25
CA ASP A 581 13.97 9.33 35.99
C ASP A 581 15.49 9.07 36.07
N HIS A 582 16.02 8.75 37.25
CA HIS A 582 17.40 8.33 37.47
C HIS A 582 17.55 6.81 37.67
N SER A 583 18.79 6.34 37.82
CA SER A 583 19.08 4.97 38.23
C SER A 583 18.98 4.81 39.75
N LEU A 584 18.33 3.74 40.22
CA LEU A 584 18.30 3.34 41.62
C LEU A 584 18.63 1.85 41.76
N THR A 585 19.77 1.55 42.39
CA THR A 585 20.09 0.18 42.84
C THR A 585 19.82 0.06 44.33
N MET A 586 19.01 -0.93 44.73
CA MET A 586 18.73 -1.30 46.12
C MET A 586 19.30 -2.70 46.40
N ASP A 587 20.54 -2.76 46.90
CA ASP A 587 21.26 -3.99 47.25
C ASP A 587 21.04 -4.33 48.73
N ASN A 588 20.32 -5.42 49.02
CA ASN A 588 19.97 -5.85 50.39
C ASN A 588 19.33 -4.72 51.23
N VAL A 589 18.32 -4.04 50.66
CA VAL A 589 17.61 -2.93 51.33
C VAL A 589 16.29 -3.41 51.94
N ASN A 590 16.06 -3.07 53.21
CA ASN A 590 14.90 -3.47 54.00
C ASN A 590 13.94 -2.27 54.20
N THR A 591 12.64 -2.45 54.00
CA THR A 591 11.61 -1.40 54.16
C THR A 591 10.64 -1.64 55.34
N LEU A 592 10.90 -2.64 56.19
CA LEU A 592 10.14 -2.93 57.41
C LEU A 592 10.28 -1.81 58.45
N LEU A 593 9.18 -1.13 58.72
CA LEU A 593 9.08 -0.14 59.80
C LEU A 593 9.30 -0.78 61.18
N GLY A 594 8.61 -1.90 61.45
CA GLY A 594 8.76 -2.67 62.69
C GLY A 594 7.82 -3.88 62.75
N LYS A 595 8.12 -4.83 63.66
CA LYS A 595 7.39 -6.13 63.76
C LYS A 595 5.89 -6.02 64.09
N SER A 596 5.43 -4.87 64.59
CA SER A 596 4.01 -4.57 64.86
C SER A 596 3.33 -3.76 63.74
N GLN A 597 4.08 -3.35 62.72
CA GLN A 597 3.65 -2.48 61.62
C GLN A 597 4.13 -3.13 60.29
N THR A 598 3.72 -4.37 60.08
CA THR A 598 4.13 -5.20 58.93
C THR A 598 3.51 -4.77 57.60
N ASP A 599 2.46 -3.95 57.65
CA ASP A 599 1.69 -3.50 56.49
C ASP A 599 1.97 -2.03 56.16
N GLU A 600 2.76 -1.35 56.99
CA GLU A 600 3.26 0.00 56.75
C GLU A 600 4.54 -0.11 55.90
N ARG A 601 4.43 0.23 54.61
CA ARG A 601 5.52 0.14 53.61
C ARG A 601 5.51 1.35 52.68
N PRO A 602 6.67 1.75 52.13
CA PRO A 602 6.73 2.86 51.19
C PRO A 602 6.13 2.49 49.83
N MET A 603 5.76 3.51 49.07
CA MET A 603 5.56 3.43 47.63
C MET A 603 6.89 3.70 46.93
N LEU A 604 7.19 2.98 45.85
CA LEU A 604 8.30 3.25 44.95
C LEU A 604 7.74 3.88 43.67
N VAL A 605 8.29 5.01 43.23
CA VAL A 605 7.83 5.77 42.05
C VAL A 605 9.01 6.00 41.12
N ALA A 606 8.89 5.56 39.87
CA ALA A 606 9.96 5.67 38.87
C ALA A 606 10.12 7.10 38.32
N GLY A 607 9.00 7.77 38.01
CA GLY A 607 8.97 9.14 37.50
C GLY A 607 8.96 10.24 38.56
N SER A 608 8.46 11.41 38.16
CA SER A 608 8.41 12.64 38.95
C SER A 608 7.09 12.78 39.75
N ILE A 609 7.00 13.83 40.59
CA ILE A 609 5.80 14.13 41.38
C ILE A 609 4.72 14.84 40.54
N ASP A 610 5.13 15.74 39.65
CA ASP A 610 4.27 16.79 39.08
C ASP A 610 4.10 16.73 37.56
N GLY A 611 4.65 15.71 36.90
CA GLY A 611 4.55 15.55 35.45
C GLY A 611 5.31 16.61 34.65
N THR A 612 6.22 17.36 35.29
CA THR A 612 7.13 18.27 34.58
C THR A 612 8.21 17.48 33.84
N SER A 613 8.95 18.16 32.94
CA SER A 613 9.98 17.58 32.07
C SER A 613 10.88 16.59 32.81
N PRO A 614 11.21 15.43 32.21
CA PRO A 614 11.99 14.39 32.86
C PRO A 614 13.33 14.95 33.34
N ARG A 615 13.69 14.66 34.60
CA ARG A 615 14.91 15.19 35.24
C ARG A 615 16.12 14.27 35.06
N GLY A 616 15.92 13.07 34.54
CA GLY A 616 16.95 12.14 34.10
C GLY A 616 16.53 11.48 32.77
N SER A 617 17.35 10.55 32.27
CA SER A 617 17.18 9.93 30.94
C SER A 617 16.14 8.80 30.88
N GLY A 618 15.63 8.34 32.02
CA GLY A 618 14.73 7.19 32.11
C GLY A 618 15.05 6.35 33.34
N ALA A 619 14.02 5.98 34.09
CA ALA A 619 14.20 5.33 35.38
C ALA A 619 14.74 3.90 35.23
N LYS A 620 15.87 3.59 35.88
CA LYS A 620 16.47 2.24 35.90
C LYS A 620 16.55 1.73 37.34
N ILE A 621 15.61 0.87 37.71
CA ILE A 621 15.44 0.39 39.09
C ILE A 621 15.92 -1.06 39.19
N LYS A 622 16.89 -1.33 40.06
CA LYS A 622 17.36 -2.69 40.36
C LYS A 622 17.17 -3.00 41.84
N LEU A 623 16.39 -4.03 42.15
CA LEU A 623 16.23 -4.57 43.50
C LEU A 623 17.06 -5.86 43.58
N ILE A 624 18.24 -5.82 44.20
CA ILE A 624 19.22 -6.90 44.17
C ILE A 624 19.41 -7.46 45.59
N ASN A 625 19.62 -8.78 45.73
CA ASN A 625 19.68 -9.47 47.02
C ASN A 625 18.45 -9.17 47.90
N ALA A 626 17.27 -8.97 47.30
CA ALA A 626 16.10 -8.53 48.04
C ALA A 626 15.61 -9.62 49.01
N THR A 627 15.13 -9.21 50.18
CA THR A 627 14.58 -10.12 51.19
C THR A 627 13.06 -9.98 51.27
N SER A 628 12.38 -10.83 52.05
CA SER A 628 10.95 -10.67 52.32
C SER A 628 10.58 -9.36 53.01
N GLU A 629 11.57 -8.64 53.57
CA GLU A 629 11.38 -7.32 54.16
C GLU A 629 11.63 -6.17 53.17
N THR A 630 12.08 -6.47 51.94
CA THR A 630 12.12 -5.55 50.80
C THR A 630 10.72 -5.51 50.17
N ARG A 631 9.79 -4.80 50.83
CA ARG A 631 8.36 -4.79 50.49
C ARG A 631 7.85 -3.38 50.22
N PHE A 632 7.06 -3.20 49.19
CA PHE A 632 6.44 -1.93 48.82
C PHE A 632 4.93 -2.01 48.96
N LYS A 633 4.27 -0.86 49.13
CA LYS A 633 2.80 -0.80 49.05
C LYS A 633 2.32 -0.91 47.61
N SER A 634 3.04 -0.24 46.71
CA SER A 634 2.90 -0.35 45.26
C SER A 634 4.23 0.10 44.64
N ILE A 635 4.54 -0.41 43.45
CA ILE A 635 5.63 0.08 42.60
C ILE A 635 4.97 0.75 41.39
N VAL A 636 5.16 2.06 41.24
CA VAL A 636 4.56 2.89 40.19
C VAL A 636 5.63 3.21 39.16
N LEU A 637 5.43 2.78 37.91
CA LEU A 637 6.42 2.98 36.83
C LEU A 637 6.22 4.30 36.08
N GLY A 638 5.08 4.97 36.26
CA GLY A 638 4.84 6.33 35.81
C GLY A 638 5.31 7.41 36.81
N ASN A 639 4.69 8.59 36.68
CA ASN A 639 4.78 9.69 37.63
C ASN A 639 3.77 9.52 38.78
N ILE A 640 3.76 10.43 39.75
CA ILE A 640 2.62 10.51 40.70
C ILE A 640 1.40 11.15 40.03
N VAL A 641 1.61 12.18 39.20
CA VAL A 641 0.57 12.90 38.46
C VAL A 641 1.06 13.17 37.04
N GLY A 642 0.17 13.04 36.05
CA GLY A 642 0.43 13.39 34.65
C GLY A 642 1.21 12.34 33.87
N GLU A 643 1.27 12.52 32.55
CA GLU A 643 1.89 11.55 31.63
C GLU A 643 3.41 11.45 31.82
N LYS A 644 3.97 10.28 31.56
CA LYS A 644 5.42 10.04 31.56
C LYS A 644 5.90 9.87 30.12
N HIS A 645 7.03 10.48 29.78
CA HIS A 645 7.58 10.49 28.40
C HIS A 645 8.94 9.78 28.27
N THR A 646 9.37 9.04 29.29
CA THR A 646 10.63 8.30 29.33
C THR A 646 10.38 6.81 29.56
N ALA A 647 11.26 5.96 29.05
CA ALA A 647 11.23 4.53 29.30
C ALA A 647 11.51 4.20 30.77
N THR A 648 11.08 3.00 31.21
CA THR A 648 11.34 2.51 32.58
C THR A 648 11.80 1.06 32.58
N GLU A 649 12.94 0.80 33.23
CA GLU A 649 13.47 -0.53 33.50
C GLU A 649 13.30 -0.87 34.99
N LEU A 650 12.74 -2.05 35.29
CA LEU A 650 12.63 -2.60 36.64
C LEU A 650 13.16 -4.04 36.67
N GLU A 651 14.26 -4.26 37.37
CA GLU A 651 14.86 -5.57 37.62
C GLU A 651 14.68 -5.95 39.10
N ILE A 652 14.22 -7.18 39.35
CA ILE A 652 13.92 -7.67 40.69
C ILE A 652 14.54 -9.06 40.89
N ASP A 653 15.52 -9.13 41.78
CA ASP A 653 16.19 -10.35 42.24
C ASP A 653 15.89 -10.61 43.73
N GLY A 654 15.79 -11.89 44.11
CA GLY A 654 15.58 -12.34 45.48
C GLY A 654 14.10 -12.52 45.87
N PHE A 655 13.64 -11.80 46.90
CA PHE A 655 12.33 -11.99 47.54
C PHE A 655 11.51 -10.71 47.71
N ALA A 656 11.75 -9.70 46.86
CA ALA A 656 10.99 -8.45 46.92
C ALA A 656 9.48 -8.68 46.73
N SER A 657 8.65 -7.78 47.27
CA SER A 657 7.20 -7.90 47.21
C SER A 657 6.50 -6.55 47.11
N SER A 658 5.30 -6.53 46.53
CA SER A 658 4.44 -5.35 46.43
C SER A 658 3.00 -5.72 46.76
N ASP A 659 2.35 -4.99 47.67
CA ASP A 659 0.99 -5.31 48.13
C ASP A 659 -0.08 -5.15 47.04
N LEU A 660 0.12 -4.19 46.13
CA LEU A 660 -0.80 -3.80 45.07
C LEU A 660 -0.15 -3.98 43.68
N GLY A 661 0.82 -4.90 43.58
CA GLY A 661 1.52 -5.18 42.33
C GLY A 661 2.42 -4.06 41.81
N ILE A 662 2.74 -4.16 40.52
CA ILE A 662 3.42 -3.13 39.72
C ILE A 662 2.34 -2.39 38.91
N MET A 663 2.32 -1.06 39.00
CA MET A 663 1.42 -0.20 38.26
C MET A 663 2.15 0.41 37.06
N VAL A 664 1.75 0.00 35.85
CA VAL A 664 2.36 0.38 34.57
C VAL A 664 1.75 1.67 34.01
N SER A 665 1.59 2.63 34.91
CA SER A 665 1.01 3.95 34.66
C SER A 665 1.52 4.92 35.72
N SER A 666 1.21 6.21 35.55
CA SER A 666 1.28 7.15 36.66
C SER A 666 0.25 6.78 37.74
N PHE A 667 0.45 7.22 38.99
CA PHE A 667 -0.45 6.88 40.10
C PHE A 667 -1.89 7.40 39.89
N ASP A 668 -2.05 8.53 39.20
CA ASP A 668 -3.34 9.07 38.75
C ASP A 668 -3.92 8.35 37.50
N LYS A 669 -3.27 7.26 37.06
CA LYS A 669 -3.55 6.44 35.87
C LYS A 669 -3.29 7.12 34.53
N ALA A 670 -2.51 8.22 34.51
CA ALA A 670 -2.03 8.79 33.25
C ALA A 670 -1.01 7.84 32.56
N PRO A 671 -0.94 7.86 31.21
CA PRO A 671 -0.11 6.93 30.44
C PRO A 671 1.40 7.20 30.52
N ILE A 672 2.16 6.16 30.22
CA ILE A 672 3.59 6.18 29.90
C ILE A 672 3.69 6.11 28.37
N ARG A 673 4.33 7.10 27.74
CA ARG A 673 4.42 7.25 26.27
C ARG A 673 5.63 6.55 25.65
N ASN A 674 6.29 5.70 26.42
CA ASN A 674 7.47 4.94 26.06
C ASN A 674 7.41 3.56 26.72
N ASP A 675 8.35 2.70 26.36
CA ASP A 675 8.32 1.28 26.71
C ASP A 675 8.72 1.02 28.17
N VAL A 676 8.19 -0.09 28.70
CA VAL A 676 8.38 -0.52 30.08
C VAL A 676 8.90 -1.95 30.11
N SER A 677 10.08 -2.14 30.67
CA SER A 677 10.77 -3.43 30.75
C SER A 677 10.84 -3.92 32.20
N ILE A 678 10.25 -5.08 32.48
CA ILE A 678 10.15 -5.67 33.82
C ILE A 678 10.82 -7.04 33.84
N ARG A 679 11.90 -7.19 34.60
CA ARG A 679 12.64 -8.44 34.77
C ARG A 679 12.47 -9.01 36.18
N LEU A 680 12.06 -10.27 36.26
CA LEU A 680 11.72 -10.99 37.48
C LEU A 680 12.69 -12.17 37.69
N ASP A 681 13.86 -11.88 38.27
CA ASP A 681 14.90 -12.82 38.71
C ASP A 681 14.69 -13.34 40.15
N GLY A 682 13.58 -13.00 40.78
CA GLY A 682 13.18 -13.51 42.07
C GLY A 682 12.26 -12.53 42.80
N GLY A 683 11.09 -12.99 43.23
CA GLY A 683 10.17 -12.14 43.98
C GLY A 683 8.86 -12.83 44.35
N LYS A 684 8.06 -12.13 45.15
CA LYS A 684 6.64 -12.45 45.38
C LYS A 684 5.70 -11.47 44.68
N ILE A 685 6.23 -10.63 43.79
CA ILE A 685 5.40 -9.80 42.92
C ILE A 685 4.78 -10.71 41.88
N ARG A 686 3.45 -10.64 41.80
CA ARG A 686 2.62 -11.52 40.98
C ARG A 686 1.61 -10.76 40.13
N GLN A 687 1.48 -9.46 40.34
CA GLN A 687 0.43 -8.65 39.72
C GLN A 687 1.04 -7.46 39.01
N ILE A 688 0.66 -7.28 37.74
CA ILE A 688 0.95 -6.11 36.92
C ILE A 688 -0.40 -5.50 36.52
N VAL A 689 -0.60 -4.21 36.77
CA VAL A 689 -1.87 -3.50 36.52
C VAL A 689 -1.66 -2.29 35.61
N HIS A 690 -2.70 -1.97 34.84
CA HIS A 690 -2.74 -0.91 33.84
C HIS A 690 -1.67 -1.06 32.73
N GLY A 691 -1.35 -2.27 32.28
CA GLY A 691 -0.39 -2.49 31.18
C GLY A 691 -0.80 -1.77 29.88
N ASP A 692 -2.11 -1.62 29.65
CA ASP A 692 -2.75 -0.84 28.59
C ASP A 692 -2.50 0.69 28.66
N LYS A 693 -1.64 1.16 29.56
CA LYS A 693 -1.24 2.57 29.73
C LYS A 693 0.20 2.85 29.32
N ALA A 694 1.02 1.85 28.96
CA ALA A 694 2.32 2.07 28.33
C ALA A 694 2.25 1.94 26.79
N SER A 695 3.31 2.37 26.09
CA SER A 695 3.47 2.10 24.66
C SER A 695 3.69 0.61 24.39
N ALA A 696 4.59 -0.01 25.15
CA ALA A 696 4.77 -1.44 25.24
C ALA A 696 5.15 -1.87 26.67
N VAL A 697 4.82 -3.12 27.03
CA VAL A 697 5.18 -3.74 28.32
C VAL A 697 5.84 -5.08 28.07
N HIS A 698 7.15 -5.15 28.29
CA HIS A 698 7.96 -6.35 28.12
C HIS A 698 8.24 -6.98 29.48
N VAL A 699 7.81 -8.22 29.69
CA VAL A 699 8.00 -8.96 30.94
C VAL A 699 8.92 -10.14 30.72
N THR A 700 10.02 -10.22 31.47
CA THR A 700 10.96 -11.34 31.44
C THR A 700 11.01 -12.05 32.78
N VAL A 701 10.76 -13.36 32.79
CA VAL A 701 10.97 -14.23 33.96
C VAL A 701 12.33 -14.91 33.84
N GLY A 702 13.19 -14.70 34.85
CA GLY A 702 14.58 -15.10 34.82
C GLY A 702 14.83 -16.62 34.81
N LYS A 703 16.05 -17.02 34.40
CA LYS A 703 16.48 -18.43 34.37
C LYS A 703 16.20 -19.15 35.69
N ASN A 704 15.55 -20.32 35.60
CA ASN A 704 15.17 -21.19 36.73
C ASN A 704 14.33 -20.51 37.82
N GLN A 705 13.63 -19.41 37.52
CA GLN A 705 12.71 -18.78 38.47
C GLN A 705 11.33 -19.45 38.45
N HIS A 706 10.62 -19.39 39.58
CA HIS A 706 9.29 -19.98 39.72
C HIS A 706 8.31 -18.95 40.27
N ILE A 707 7.38 -18.49 39.43
CA ILE A 707 6.33 -17.52 39.77
C ILE A 707 4.98 -18.23 39.68
N TYR A 708 4.17 -18.09 40.73
CA TYR A 708 2.86 -18.73 40.86
C TYR A 708 1.77 -17.69 41.10
N GLU A 709 0.57 -17.93 40.55
CA GLU A 709 -0.61 -17.06 40.65
C GLU A 709 -0.34 -15.67 40.03
N ALA A 710 0.24 -15.65 38.82
CA ALA A 710 0.58 -14.43 38.10
C ALA A 710 -0.61 -13.81 37.33
N SER A 711 -0.75 -12.49 37.44
CA SER A 711 -1.87 -11.69 36.97
C SER A 711 -1.34 -10.49 36.17
N PHE A 712 -1.71 -10.41 34.89
CA PHE A 712 -1.22 -9.40 33.95
C PHE A 712 -2.38 -8.69 33.25
N ASP A 713 -2.65 -7.44 33.66
CA ASP A 713 -3.44 -6.46 32.90
C ASP A 713 -2.61 -6.05 31.67
N PRO A 714 -3.17 -6.00 30.43
CA PRO A 714 -2.53 -6.46 29.20
C PRO A 714 -1.05 -6.09 29.00
N ILE A 715 -0.22 -7.08 28.67
CA ILE A 715 1.22 -6.91 28.39
C ILE A 715 1.56 -7.22 26.93
N THR A 716 2.59 -6.56 26.39
CA THR A 716 3.02 -6.71 24.98
C THR A 716 3.84 -7.97 24.77
N ASP A 717 4.75 -8.29 25.69
CA ASP A 717 5.64 -9.45 25.54
C ASP A 717 5.85 -10.17 26.86
N LEU A 718 5.90 -11.50 26.81
CA LEU A 718 6.26 -12.36 27.93
C LEU A 718 7.37 -13.33 27.51
N VAL A 719 8.56 -13.17 28.09
CA VAL A 719 9.71 -14.05 27.87
C VAL A 719 9.96 -14.90 29.11
N LEU A 720 9.88 -16.22 28.98
CA LEU A 720 10.30 -17.17 30.00
C LEU A 720 11.69 -17.70 29.64
N GLU A 721 12.73 -17.36 30.42
CA GLU A 721 14.10 -17.83 30.20
C GLU A 721 14.29 -19.33 30.53
N GLU A 722 15.47 -19.88 30.23
CA GLU A 722 15.77 -21.31 30.42
C GLU A 722 15.38 -21.81 31.83
N GLY A 723 14.49 -22.81 31.88
CA GLY A 723 13.99 -23.41 33.13
C GLY A 723 13.01 -22.55 33.94
N ALA A 724 12.62 -21.36 33.47
CA ALA A 724 11.64 -20.52 34.16
C ALA A 724 10.26 -21.18 34.18
N THR A 725 9.55 -21.11 35.30
CA THR A 725 8.16 -21.57 35.45
C THR A 725 7.27 -20.40 35.80
N LEU A 726 6.27 -20.15 34.98
CA LEU A 726 5.19 -19.21 35.27
C LEU A 726 3.87 -19.96 35.35
N THR A 727 3.13 -19.75 36.43
CA THR A 727 1.76 -20.22 36.59
C THR A 727 0.81 -19.02 36.71
N LEU A 728 -0.15 -18.92 35.80
CA LEU A 728 -1.13 -17.82 35.74
C LEU A 728 -2.17 -17.92 36.87
N ALA A 729 -2.84 -16.80 37.17
CA ALA A 729 -3.92 -16.71 38.13
C ALA A 729 -5.27 -17.20 37.56
N ASP A 730 -6.22 -17.48 38.46
CA ASP A 730 -7.62 -17.85 38.15
C ASP A 730 -8.44 -16.63 37.70
N GLU A 731 -8.00 -15.96 36.64
CA GLU A 731 -8.69 -14.84 35.99
C GLU A 731 -8.21 -14.67 34.53
N PRO A 732 -9.02 -14.10 33.62
CA PRO A 732 -8.64 -13.94 32.22
C PRO A 732 -7.33 -13.16 32.04
N GLN A 733 -6.47 -13.63 31.13
CA GLN A 733 -5.17 -13.01 30.83
C GLN A 733 -5.14 -12.51 29.38
N THR A 734 -4.42 -11.40 29.14
CA THR A 734 -4.10 -10.92 27.79
C THR A 734 -2.61 -10.69 27.68
N LEU A 735 -1.97 -11.53 26.87
CA LEU A 735 -0.53 -11.52 26.59
C LEU A 735 -0.38 -11.19 25.09
N GLY A 736 0.63 -10.43 24.71
CA GLY A 736 0.97 -10.22 23.30
C GLY A 736 1.79 -11.40 22.78
N HIS A 737 3.07 -11.19 22.48
CA HIS A 737 3.98 -12.25 22.08
C HIS A 737 4.52 -13.03 23.29
N VAL A 738 4.53 -14.36 23.21
CA VAL A 738 4.94 -15.24 24.31
C VAL A 738 6.09 -16.13 23.86
N ILE A 739 7.26 -15.99 24.50
CA ILE A 739 8.48 -16.73 24.16
C ILE A 739 8.86 -17.66 25.32
N LEU A 740 8.93 -18.98 25.05
CA LEU A 740 9.36 -20.01 26.00
C LEU A 740 10.69 -20.62 25.57
N ASN A 741 11.78 -20.25 26.26
CA ASN A 741 13.10 -20.86 26.05
C ASN A 741 13.15 -22.33 26.56
N PRO A 742 14.21 -23.10 26.25
CA PRO A 742 14.32 -24.50 26.64
C PRO A 742 14.04 -24.76 28.13
N LYS A 743 13.24 -25.81 28.39
CA LYS A 743 12.80 -26.22 29.74
C LYS A 743 11.93 -25.19 30.47
N ALA A 744 11.61 -24.04 29.87
CA ALA A 744 10.63 -23.13 30.44
C ALA A 744 9.24 -23.78 30.45
N SER A 745 8.39 -23.36 31.38
CA SER A 745 7.03 -23.89 31.55
C SER A 745 6.05 -22.76 31.81
N LEU A 746 5.07 -22.59 30.91
CA LEU A 746 3.89 -21.78 31.15
C LEU A 746 2.75 -22.71 31.55
N ASN A 747 2.15 -22.48 32.71
CA ASN A 747 0.98 -23.21 33.18
C ASN A 747 -0.21 -22.25 33.26
N LEU A 748 -1.25 -22.51 32.47
CA LEU A 748 -2.47 -21.71 32.47
C LEU A 748 -3.29 -21.90 33.77
N GLN A 749 -3.02 -22.97 34.53
CA GLN A 749 -3.67 -23.30 35.80
C GLN A 749 -5.20 -23.31 35.68
N ASP A 750 -5.91 -22.46 36.42
CA ASP A 750 -7.36 -22.31 36.37
C ASP A 750 -7.80 -21.16 35.43
N SER A 751 -6.87 -20.40 34.84
CA SER A 751 -7.15 -19.22 33.98
C SER A 751 -8.20 -19.55 32.91
N PRO A 752 -9.40 -18.96 32.96
CA PRO A 752 -10.53 -19.40 32.13
C PRO A 752 -10.32 -19.09 30.64
N GLU A 753 -9.70 -17.94 30.35
CA GLU A 753 -9.43 -17.46 29.00
C GLU A 753 -8.05 -16.78 28.99
N THR A 754 -7.14 -17.24 28.14
CA THR A 754 -5.81 -16.63 27.94
C THR A 754 -5.70 -16.24 26.48
N ASN A 755 -5.79 -14.93 26.21
CA ASN A 755 -5.58 -14.37 24.88
C ASN A 755 -4.08 -14.15 24.66
N VAL A 756 -3.57 -14.59 23.51
CA VAL A 756 -2.17 -14.49 23.09
C VAL A 756 -2.10 -14.02 21.64
N THR A 757 -1.17 -13.12 21.31
CA THR A 757 -0.95 -12.72 19.91
C THR A 757 -0.28 -13.85 19.13
N SER A 758 0.96 -14.21 19.49
CA SER A 758 1.66 -15.38 18.95
C SER A 758 2.52 -16.06 20.01
N ILE A 759 2.90 -17.32 19.78
CA ILE A 759 3.69 -18.13 20.70
C ILE A 759 4.93 -18.68 19.99
N GLU A 760 6.11 -18.41 20.52
CA GLU A 760 7.35 -19.11 20.15
C GLU A 760 7.76 -20.00 21.33
N THR A 761 7.93 -21.31 21.12
CA THR A 761 8.19 -22.23 22.24
C THR A 761 9.17 -23.35 21.91
N GLU A 762 10.19 -23.47 22.77
CA GLU A 762 11.01 -24.67 22.99
C GLU A 762 10.76 -25.28 24.40
N GLY A 763 9.77 -24.73 25.10
CA GLY A 763 9.38 -25.12 26.45
C GLY A 763 8.12 -25.98 26.48
N MET A 764 7.37 -25.86 27.58
CA MET A 764 6.14 -26.60 27.82
C MET A 764 4.98 -25.67 28.17
N ILE A 765 3.84 -25.82 27.52
CA ILE A 765 2.60 -25.14 27.87
C ILE A 765 1.64 -26.16 28.46
N THR A 766 1.17 -25.95 29.69
CA THR A 766 0.21 -26.84 30.36
C THR A 766 -1.19 -26.25 30.33
N ILE A 767 -2.16 -27.03 29.84
CA ILE A 767 -3.56 -26.64 29.63
C ILE A 767 -4.47 -27.71 30.25
N ASP A 768 -5.39 -27.29 31.11
CA ASP A 768 -6.54 -28.09 31.54
C ASP A 768 -7.71 -27.90 30.55
N PRO A 769 -8.20 -28.95 29.86
CA PRO A 769 -9.33 -28.87 28.94
C PRO A 769 -10.60 -28.29 29.56
N ASN A 770 -10.86 -28.59 30.83
CA ASN A 770 -12.11 -28.24 31.49
C ASN A 770 -12.12 -26.80 31.97
N GLN A 771 -10.95 -26.22 32.26
CA GLN A 771 -10.84 -24.90 32.85
C GLN A 771 -10.36 -23.87 31.84
N ASN A 772 -9.29 -24.14 31.09
CA ASN A 772 -8.66 -23.12 30.25
C ASN A 772 -9.24 -23.07 28.83
N GLN A 773 -9.18 -21.89 28.22
CA GLN A 773 -9.22 -21.69 26.78
C GLN A 773 -8.05 -20.78 26.38
N LEU A 774 -7.19 -21.25 25.48
CA LEU A 774 -6.08 -20.50 24.92
C LEU A 774 -6.53 -19.94 23.56
N ILE A 775 -6.51 -18.63 23.38
CA ILE A 775 -6.89 -17.97 22.12
C ILE A 775 -5.63 -17.39 21.51
N VAL A 776 -5.26 -17.82 20.30
CA VAL A 776 -4.06 -17.36 19.58
C VAL A 776 -4.50 -16.63 18.32
N THR A 777 -4.18 -15.34 18.19
CA THR A 777 -4.69 -14.53 17.06
C THR A 777 -3.84 -14.61 15.79
N ASP A 778 -2.58 -15.02 15.92
CA ASP A 778 -1.62 -15.17 14.82
C ASP A 778 -1.10 -16.62 14.75
N THR A 779 0.15 -16.89 15.15
CA THR A 779 0.82 -18.18 14.93
C THR A 779 1.40 -18.81 16.19
N ILE A 780 1.66 -20.12 16.13
CA ILE A 780 2.51 -20.87 17.09
C ILE A 780 3.71 -21.44 16.34
N THR A 781 4.92 -21.23 16.87
CA THR A 781 6.19 -21.68 16.28
C THR A 781 7.10 -22.35 17.33
N GLY A 782 8.11 -23.08 16.84
CA GLY A 782 9.09 -23.79 17.67
C GLY A 782 8.75 -25.27 17.92
N ASN A 783 9.60 -25.94 18.70
CA ASN A 783 9.54 -27.39 18.95
C ASN A 783 9.00 -27.76 20.35
N GLY A 784 8.38 -26.82 21.07
CA GLY A 784 7.83 -27.01 22.41
C GLY A 784 6.62 -27.94 22.45
N HIS A 785 6.24 -28.36 23.66
CA HIS A 785 5.19 -29.35 23.92
C HIS A 785 3.98 -28.75 24.66
N PHE A 786 2.78 -29.06 24.19
CA PHE A 786 1.51 -28.75 24.84
C PHE A 786 1.08 -29.93 25.71
N ARG A 787 1.20 -29.82 27.03
CA ARG A 787 0.69 -30.84 27.97
C ARG A 787 -0.79 -30.61 28.21
N ILE A 788 -1.61 -31.54 27.74
CA ILE A 788 -3.06 -31.50 27.91
C ILE A 788 -3.45 -32.45 29.05
N GLN A 789 -3.89 -31.88 30.18
CA GLN A 789 -4.12 -32.62 31.42
C GLN A 789 -5.32 -32.07 32.20
N ALA A 790 -6.39 -32.86 32.34
CA ALA A 790 -7.55 -32.48 33.15
C ALA A 790 -7.32 -32.81 34.63
N TRP A 791 -7.29 -31.83 35.52
CA TRP A 791 -7.09 -32.06 36.96
C TRP A 791 -8.36 -32.55 37.65
N SER A 792 -9.54 -32.29 37.09
CA SER A 792 -10.81 -32.84 37.56
C SER A 792 -11.87 -32.95 36.45
N GLY A 793 -12.78 -33.93 36.58
CA GLY A 793 -13.87 -34.16 35.63
C GLY A 793 -13.51 -35.02 34.41
N LEU A 794 -14.49 -35.27 33.55
CA LEU A 794 -14.27 -35.74 32.18
C LEU A 794 -14.01 -34.51 31.28
N PRO A 795 -13.18 -34.60 30.23
CA PRO A 795 -12.97 -33.50 29.30
C PRO A 795 -14.24 -33.13 28.53
N ASP A 796 -14.49 -31.84 28.32
CA ASP A 796 -15.49 -31.37 27.35
C ASP A 796 -14.95 -31.52 25.92
N LEU A 797 -15.49 -32.52 25.19
CA LEU A 797 -15.06 -32.85 23.83
C LEU A 797 -15.62 -31.91 22.76
N GLU A 798 -16.56 -31.01 23.08
CA GLU A 798 -17.05 -30.01 22.13
C GLU A 798 -16.31 -28.68 22.25
N LYS A 799 -15.52 -28.46 23.32
CA LYS A 799 -14.78 -27.24 23.57
C LYS A 799 -13.47 -27.18 22.76
N GLU A 800 -13.34 -26.17 21.91
CA GLU A 800 -12.04 -25.78 21.35
C GLU A 800 -11.16 -25.18 22.45
N MET A 801 -10.15 -25.94 22.86
CA MET A 801 -9.23 -25.60 23.95
C MET A 801 -8.16 -24.60 23.53
N ILE A 802 -7.70 -24.73 22.29
CA ILE A 802 -6.78 -23.81 21.64
C ILE A 802 -7.52 -23.32 20.40
N HIS A 803 -7.89 -22.04 20.38
CA HIS A 803 -8.73 -21.44 19.36
C HIS A 803 -7.95 -20.39 18.57
N PHE A 804 -8.12 -20.38 17.25
CA PHE A 804 -7.50 -19.48 16.30
C PHE A 804 -8.59 -18.69 15.57
N PRO A 805 -8.87 -17.43 15.97
CA PRO A 805 -9.96 -16.62 15.39
C PRO A 805 -9.81 -16.33 13.89
N ASN A 806 -8.60 -16.51 13.34
CA ASN A 806 -8.28 -16.32 11.93
C ASN A 806 -8.60 -17.55 11.04
N GLY A 807 -8.84 -18.73 11.63
CA GLY A 807 -9.20 -19.96 10.90
C GLY A 807 -8.03 -20.76 10.30
N GLU A 808 -6.80 -20.56 10.77
CA GLU A 808 -5.61 -21.29 10.29
C GLU A 808 -4.74 -21.78 11.47
N PRO A 809 -5.13 -22.83 12.22
CA PRO A 809 -4.39 -23.31 13.37
C PRO A 809 -2.99 -23.80 13.00
N SER A 810 -1.97 -23.28 13.69
CA SER A 810 -0.58 -23.73 13.55
C SER A 810 -0.39 -25.15 14.10
N ASP A 811 0.50 -25.95 13.49
CA ASP A 811 0.79 -27.31 13.98
C ASP A 811 1.51 -27.29 15.33
N ILE A 812 1.11 -28.19 16.23
CA ILE A 812 1.65 -28.30 17.60
C ILE A 812 1.97 -29.74 17.98
N HIS A 813 3.01 -29.92 18.80
CA HIS A 813 3.27 -31.18 19.50
C HIS A 813 2.51 -31.20 20.83
N ALA A 814 1.68 -32.21 21.07
CA ALA A 814 0.86 -32.30 22.28
C ALA A 814 1.01 -33.66 23.00
N ASP A 815 1.22 -33.60 24.31
CA ASP A 815 1.24 -34.76 25.20
C ASP A 815 -0.13 -34.86 25.91
N ILE A 816 -0.93 -35.88 25.56
CA ILE A 816 -2.25 -36.11 26.18
C ILE A 816 -2.09 -37.05 27.38
N TRP A 817 -2.57 -36.62 28.55
CA TRP A 817 -2.41 -37.35 29.81
C TRP A 817 -3.11 -38.74 29.89
N ASN A 818 -4.06 -39.03 29.00
CA ASN A 818 -4.91 -40.21 29.03
C ASN A 818 -5.11 -40.75 27.60
N PRO A 819 -4.73 -42.01 27.30
CA PRO A 819 -4.77 -42.57 25.95
C PRO A 819 -6.18 -42.87 25.41
N MET A 820 -7.24 -42.70 26.23
CA MET A 820 -8.63 -42.73 25.73
C MET A 820 -8.98 -41.51 24.87
N TYR A 821 -8.13 -40.47 24.85
CA TYR A 821 -8.36 -39.24 24.11
C TYR A 821 -7.19 -38.92 23.19
N GLU A 822 -7.51 -38.34 22.03
CA GLU A 822 -6.56 -37.77 21.09
C GLU A 822 -6.93 -36.31 20.77
N LEU A 823 -5.97 -35.54 20.26
CA LEU A 823 -6.16 -34.13 19.91
C LEU A 823 -6.49 -34.01 18.42
N HIS A 824 -7.67 -33.46 18.11
CA HIS A 824 -8.11 -33.24 16.74
C HIS A 824 -7.88 -31.79 16.34
N LYS A 825 -7.18 -31.60 15.20
CA LYS A 825 -7.07 -30.31 14.51
C LYS A 825 -8.36 -30.04 13.73
N GLN A 826 -8.96 -28.88 13.97
CA GLN A 826 -10.14 -28.37 13.26
C GLN A 826 -9.75 -27.20 12.36
N ALA A 827 -10.74 -26.59 11.69
CA ALA A 827 -10.51 -25.35 10.94
C ALA A 827 -10.22 -24.14 11.85
N THR A 828 -10.73 -24.15 13.08
CA THR A 828 -10.68 -23.00 14.01
C THR A 828 -9.84 -23.24 15.25
N GLY A 829 -9.20 -24.40 15.38
CA GLY A 829 -8.43 -24.72 16.58
C GLY A 829 -8.19 -26.20 16.83
N TYR A 830 -8.00 -26.54 18.10
CA TYR A 830 -7.80 -27.90 18.60
C TYR A 830 -8.78 -28.23 19.71
N ARG A 831 -9.34 -29.44 19.66
CA ARG A 831 -10.18 -30.03 20.71
C ARG A 831 -9.82 -31.49 20.96
N LEU A 832 -10.27 -32.04 22.09
CA LEU A 832 -10.13 -33.47 22.38
C LEU A 832 -11.24 -34.28 21.69
N ALA A 833 -10.91 -35.49 21.26
CA ALA A 833 -11.84 -36.51 20.78
C ALA A 833 -11.55 -37.85 21.46
N GLU A 834 -12.52 -38.77 21.46
CA GLU A 834 -12.30 -40.16 21.91
C GLU A 834 -11.42 -40.90 20.88
N ALA A 835 -10.37 -41.57 21.36
CA ALA A 835 -9.49 -42.37 20.52
C ALA A 835 -10.22 -43.65 20.05
N PRO A 836 -10.02 -44.11 18.80
CA PRO A 836 -10.71 -45.29 18.27
C PRO A 836 -10.29 -46.58 19.01
N GLU A 837 -11.25 -47.46 19.28
CA GLU A 837 -10.97 -48.77 19.88
C GLU A 837 -10.14 -49.66 18.91
N PRO A 838 -9.19 -50.47 19.42
CA PRO A 838 -8.37 -51.34 18.58
C PRO A 838 -9.17 -52.51 17.99
N SER A 839 -9.00 -52.78 16.70
CA SER A 839 -9.68 -53.87 15.97
C SER A 839 -9.27 -55.27 16.43
N MET A 840 -10.22 -56.19 16.57
CA MET A 840 -9.99 -57.58 16.99
C MET A 840 -9.79 -58.55 15.80
N GLU A 841 -9.28 -59.76 16.04
CA GLU A 841 -9.08 -60.78 14.98
C GLU A 841 -10.42 -61.27 14.41
N THR A 842 -11.51 -61.29 15.18
CA THR A 842 -12.89 -61.52 14.69
C THR A 842 -13.38 -60.50 13.67
N ASP A 843 -12.84 -59.28 13.66
CA ASP A 843 -13.20 -58.27 12.64
C ASP A 843 -12.47 -58.53 11.30
N GLN A 844 -11.43 -59.37 11.31
CA GLN A 844 -10.54 -59.64 10.18
C GLN A 844 -10.79 -61.00 9.53
N TYR A 845 -11.29 -61.97 10.30
CA TYR A 845 -11.51 -63.35 9.88
C TYR A 845 -12.99 -63.76 10.04
N THR A 846 -13.45 -64.69 9.21
CA THR A 846 -14.76 -65.34 9.38
C THR A 846 -14.59 -66.83 9.06
N PRO A 847 -14.69 -67.75 10.03
CA PRO A 847 -14.41 -69.16 9.83
C PRO A 847 -15.27 -69.79 8.73
N LYS A 848 -14.61 -70.48 7.80
CA LYS A 848 -15.26 -71.13 6.66
C LYS A 848 -15.94 -72.42 7.09
N LEU A 849 -17.20 -72.58 6.69
CA LEU A 849 -17.96 -73.81 6.88
C LEU A 849 -17.48 -74.91 5.90
N PRO A 850 -17.46 -76.19 6.32
CA PRO A 850 -17.28 -77.31 5.40
C PRO A 850 -18.38 -77.38 4.34
N ALA A 851 -18.01 -77.74 3.11
CA ALA A 851 -18.93 -77.75 1.96
C ALA A 851 -20.05 -78.83 2.06
N GLU A 852 -19.81 -79.89 2.83
CA GLU A 852 -20.81 -80.91 3.18
C GLU A 852 -20.94 -80.97 4.71
N LYS A 853 -22.19 -80.97 5.21
CA LYS A 853 -22.46 -81.13 6.64
C LYS A 853 -22.15 -82.55 7.09
N LEU A 854 -21.54 -82.71 8.26
CA LEU A 854 -21.25 -84.02 8.83
C LEU A 854 -22.56 -84.75 9.15
N ALA A 855 -22.75 -85.94 8.57
CA ALA A 855 -23.96 -86.73 8.77
C ALA A 855 -23.90 -87.49 10.11
N VAL A 856 -24.64 -87.02 11.10
CA VAL A 856 -24.62 -87.50 12.49
C VAL A 856 -25.93 -88.20 12.87
N ASP A 857 -25.90 -88.99 13.94
CA ASP A 857 -27.08 -89.74 14.39
C ASP A 857 -28.08 -88.84 15.16
N ASP A 858 -27.59 -87.94 16.03
CA ASP A 858 -28.39 -86.88 16.66
C ASP A 858 -27.64 -85.53 16.66
N PRO A 859 -28.04 -84.55 15.82
CA PRO A 859 -27.43 -83.21 15.79
C PRO A 859 -27.41 -82.44 17.10
N ALA A 860 -28.29 -82.78 18.06
CA ALA A 860 -28.35 -82.12 19.35
C ALA A 860 -27.37 -82.72 20.39
N HIS A 861 -26.83 -83.92 20.13
CA HIS A 861 -25.95 -84.64 21.07
C HIS A 861 -24.90 -85.44 20.29
N LEU A 862 -23.85 -84.75 19.87
CA LEU A 862 -22.73 -85.37 19.17
C LEU A 862 -22.02 -86.41 20.06
N SER A 863 -21.64 -87.55 19.48
CA SER A 863 -20.68 -88.44 20.13
C SER A 863 -19.27 -87.83 20.09
N PRO A 864 -18.35 -88.18 21.03
CA PRO A 864 -16.98 -87.68 21.02
C PRO A 864 -16.23 -87.96 19.70
N GLU A 865 -16.57 -89.07 19.03
CA GLU A 865 -16.08 -89.41 17.70
C GLU A 865 -16.62 -88.46 16.60
N GLU A 866 -17.89 -88.05 16.67
CA GLU A 866 -18.49 -87.07 15.76
C GLU A 866 -17.99 -85.65 16.04
N GLU A 867 -17.81 -85.26 17.31
CA GLU A 867 -17.19 -83.99 17.71
C GLU A 867 -15.77 -83.85 17.14
N THR A 868 -14.95 -84.89 17.30
CA THR A 868 -13.57 -84.91 16.80
C THR A 868 -13.56 -84.78 15.26
N ALA A 869 -14.42 -85.53 14.57
CA ALA A 869 -14.54 -85.46 13.12
C ALA A 869 -15.02 -84.09 12.62
N LEU A 870 -15.89 -83.41 13.39
CA LEU A 870 -16.38 -82.07 13.06
C LEU A 870 -15.28 -81.01 13.21
N ILE A 871 -14.53 -81.05 14.31
CA ILE A 871 -13.40 -80.14 14.56
C ILE A 871 -12.32 -80.33 13.48
N GLU A 872 -12.00 -81.57 13.10
CA GLU A 872 -11.04 -81.81 12.01
C GLU A 872 -11.56 -81.31 10.65
N ALA A 873 -12.85 -81.48 10.35
CA ALA A 873 -13.45 -80.98 9.10
C ALA A 873 -13.42 -79.45 9.00
N VAL A 874 -13.77 -78.73 10.07
CA VAL A 874 -13.68 -77.25 10.12
C VAL A 874 -12.23 -76.81 10.04
N ARG A 875 -11.32 -77.44 10.79
CA ARG A 875 -9.89 -77.08 10.79
C ARG A 875 -9.21 -77.29 9.45
N GLU A 876 -9.54 -78.35 8.72
CA GLU A 876 -8.93 -78.61 7.40
C GLU A 876 -9.38 -77.59 6.34
N VAL A 877 -10.65 -77.19 6.35
CA VAL A 877 -11.20 -76.17 5.42
C VAL A 877 -10.65 -74.76 5.73
N ASN A 878 -10.25 -74.51 6.97
CA ASN A 878 -9.65 -73.25 7.41
C ASN A 878 -8.10 -73.25 7.46
N ARG A 879 -7.45 -74.38 7.12
CA ARG A 879 -5.98 -74.50 7.13
C ARG A 879 -5.34 -73.47 6.19
N GLY A 880 -4.48 -72.62 6.73
CA GLY A 880 -3.82 -71.54 5.98
C GLY A 880 -4.73 -70.36 5.62
N TYR A 881 -5.92 -70.27 6.22
CA TYR A 881 -6.80 -69.11 6.16
C TYR A 881 -6.99 -68.47 7.53
N LEU A 882 -7.29 -69.26 8.56
CA LEU A 882 -7.27 -68.81 9.95
C LEU A 882 -5.84 -68.93 10.54
N PRO A 883 -5.46 -68.10 11.53
CA PRO A 883 -4.16 -68.19 12.18
C PRO A 883 -3.86 -69.57 12.80
N ASP A 884 -2.59 -70.00 12.75
CA ASP A 884 -2.15 -71.28 13.34
C ASP A 884 -2.27 -71.33 14.88
N THR A 885 -2.51 -70.19 15.53
CA THR A 885 -2.74 -70.03 16.97
C THR A 885 -4.15 -70.40 17.42
N VAL A 886 -5.11 -70.53 16.49
CA VAL A 886 -6.54 -70.71 16.79
C VAL A 886 -6.83 -72.04 17.48
N ALA A 887 -7.59 -71.97 18.59
CA ALA A 887 -8.10 -73.12 19.31
C ALA A 887 -9.56 -73.45 18.91
N TYR A 888 -9.92 -74.73 18.98
CA TYR A 888 -11.25 -75.22 18.61
C TYR A 888 -11.79 -76.19 19.66
N TRP A 889 -13.04 -76.01 20.08
CA TRP A 889 -13.81 -76.98 20.88
C TRP A 889 -15.30 -76.87 20.55
N ILE A 890 -16.13 -77.76 21.10
CA ILE A 890 -17.59 -77.73 20.93
C ILE A 890 -18.23 -77.47 22.29
N GLU A 891 -19.14 -76.50 22.34
CA GLU A 891 -20.02 -76.22 23.48
C GLU A 891 -21.43 -76.71 23.14
N PRO A 892 -21.99 -77.69 23.89
CA PRO A 892 -23.21 -78.41 23.48
C PRO A 892 -24.46 -77.57 23.21
N GLU A 893 -24.59 -76.37 23.77
CA GLU A 893 -25.75 -75.49 23.58
C GLU A 893 -25.50 -74.33 22.60
N GLU A 894 -24.24 -74.05 22.23
CA GLU A 894 -23.89 -72.87 21.41
C GLU A 894 -23.35 -73.24 20.02
N GLY A 895 -22.38 -74.15 19.94
CA GLY A 895 -21.72 -74.46 18.67
C GLY A 895 -20.29 -74.96 18.80
N LEU A 896 -19.58 -74.95 17.68
CA LEU A 896 -18.14 -75.11 17.63
C LEU A 896 -17.48 -73.73 17.75
N ILE A 897 -16.72 -73.52 18.84
CA ILE A 897 -16.02 -72.28 19.13
C ILE A 897 -14.68 -72.24 18.39
N VAL A 898 -14.33 -71.07 17.86
CA VAL A 898 -13.08 -70.74 17.20
C VAL A 898 -12.46 -69.58 17.96
N LEU A 899 -11.51 -69.87 18.86
CA LEU A 899 -10.87 -68.87 19.72
C LEU A 899 -9.54 -68.38 19.12
N TYR A 900 -9.42 -67.07 18.98
CA TYR A 900 -8.30 -66.36 18.36
C TYR A 900 -7.15 -66.04 19.34
N GLY A 901 -6.03 -65.55 18.81
CA GLY A 901 -4.82 -65.28 19.60
C GLY A 901 -4.95 -64.08 20.55
N ASP A 902 -5.85 -63.15 20.22
CA ASP A 902 -6.19 -61.95 20.99
C ASP A 902 -7.32 -62.18 22.02
N HIS A 903 -7.80 -63.42 22.14
CA HIS A 903 -8.95 -63.85 22.94
C HIS A 903 -10.34 -63.44 22.41
N SER A 904 -10.45 -62.92 21.19
CA SER A 904 -11.74 -62.86 20.49
C SER A 904 -12.21 -64.27 20.06
N GLU A 905 -13.51 -64.47 19.85
CA GLU A 905 -14.08 -65.79 19.52
C GLU A 905 -15.21 -65.74 18.50
N ASP A 906 -15.23 -66.71 17.59
CA ASP A 906 -16.32 -66.98 16.66
C ASP A 906 -17.06 -68.26 17.06
N VAL A 907 -18.39 -68.26 16.94
CA VAL A 907 -19.24 -69.43 17.23
C VAL A 907 -19.87 -69.94 15.93
N LEU A 908 -19.57 -71.19 15.57
CA LEU A 908 -20.18 -71.88 14.43
C LEU A 908 -21.31 -72.81 14.90
N PRO A 909 -22.60 -72.47 14.67
CA PRO A 909 -23.71 -73.28 15.16
C PRO A 909 -23.71 -74.71 14.59
N LEU A 910 -23.99 -75.70 15.43
CA LEU A 910 -23.96 -77.11 15.02
C LEU A 910 -24.95 -77.40 13.87
N ASP A 911 -26.10 -76.72 13.81
CA ASP A 911 -27.08 -76.93 12.74
C ASP A 911 -26.57 -76.53 11.35
N GLN A 912 -25.54 -75.68 11.26
CA GLN A 912 -24.83 -75.34 10.03
C GLN A 912 -23.76 -76.37 9.67
N LEU A 913 -23.21 -77.08 10.66
CA LEU A 913 -22.07 -77.99 10.51
C LEU A 913 -22.46 -79.47 10.40
N VAL A 914 -23.59 -79.89 10.98
CA VAL A 914 -24.05 -81.29 11.03
C VAL A 914 -25.48 -81.47 10.52
N ILE A 915 -25.84 -82.70 10.15
CA ILE A 915 -27.19 -83.05 9.68
C ILE A 915 -27.62 -84.44 10.16
N GLN A 916 -28.88 -84.59 10.60
CA GLN A 916 -29.41 -85.89 11.03
C GLN A 916 -29.63 -86.81 9.84
N LYS A 917 -29.16 -88.05 9.93
CA LYS A 917 -29.47 -89.12 8.96
C LYS A 917 -30.99 -89.42 8.97
N LYS A 918 -31.70 -89.24 7.84
CA LYS A 918 -33.16 -89.49 7.76
C LYS A 918 -33.69 -89.93 6.39
N GLU A 919 -34.66 -90.85 6.42
CA GLU A 919 -35.44 -91.38 5.28
C GLU A 919 -36.59 -90.43 4.81
N PRO A 920 -37.25 -90.66 3.66
CA PRO A 920 -37.60 -89.56 2.73
C PRO A 920 -39.06 -89.03 2.70
N ALA A 921 -39.16 -87.73 2.31
CA ALA A 921 -40.27 -87.03 1.60
C ALA A 921 -41.62 -86.81 2.36
N LEU A 922 -42.47 -85.77 2.16
CA LEU A 922 -42.78 -84.80 1.08
C LEU A 922 -43.28 -83.42 1.69
N PRO A 923 -43.67 -82.35 0.93
CA PRO A 923 -43.35 -80.94 1.26
C PRO A 923 -44.51 -79.91 1.36
N ALA A 924 -44.17 -78.65 1.73
CA ALA A 924 -44.85 -77.36 1.45
C ALA A 924 -43.98 -76.17 1.98
N VAL A 925 -44.08 -74.87 1.65
CA VAL A 925 -44.61 -74.03 0.53
C VAL A 925 -43.95 -72.62 0.66
N VAL A 926 -43.83 -71.81 -0.42
CA VAL A 926 -43.18 -70.46 -0.45
C VAL A 926 -44.11 -69.42 -1.14
N ILE A 927 -43.89 -68.11 -0.92
CA ILE A 927 -44.62 -66.96 -1.50
C ILE A 927 -43.63 -66.08 -2.33
N GLU A 928 -44.05 -65.54 -3.48
CA GLU A 928 -43.22 -64.74 -4.42
C GLU A 928 -43.60 -63.23 -4.47
N GLU A 929 -42.68 -62.41 -4.98
CA GLU A 929 -42.76 -60.92 -5.02
C GLU A 929 -43.32 -60.30 -6.32
N ILE A 930 -43.46 -58.96 -6.33
CA ILE A 930 -44.06 -58.15 -7.40
C ILE A 930 -42.99 -57.62 -8.39
N PRO A 931 -43.14 -57.80 -9.72
CA PRO A 931 -42.18 -57.32 -10.72
C PRO A 931 -41.94 -55.79 -10.73
N SER A 932 -40.75 -55.39 -11.19
CA SER A 932 -40.35 -54.01 -11.47
C SER A 932 -40.20 -53.74 -12.97
N ILE A 933 -40.27 -52.47 -13.38
CA ILE A 933 -40.07 -52.01 -14.77
C ILE A 933 -38.84 -51.08 -14.79
N PRO A 934 -37.77 -51.40 -15.55
CA PRO A 934 -36.61 -50.53 -15.72
C PRO A 934 -36.95 -49.21 -16.44
N ALA A 935 -36.24 -48.13 -16.11
CA ALA A 935 -36.51 -46.80 -16.67
C ALA A 935 -36.21 -46.68 -18.17
N GLU A 936 -35.23 -47.43 -18.68
CA GLU A 936 -34.87 -47.53 -20.11
C GLU A 936 -36.01 -48.02 -21.01
N ASN A 937 -37.00 -48.71 -20.44
CA ASN A 937 -38.18 -49.20 -21.14
C ASN A 937 -39.32 -48.16 -21.23
N ILE A 938 -39.11 -46.93 -20.78
CA ILE A 938 -40.07 -45.83 -20.79
C ILE A 938 -39.60 -44.79 -21.83
N LEU A 939 -40.24 -44.76 -23.00
CA LEU A 939 -39.82 -43.92 -24.12
C LEU A 939 -40.60 -42.62 -24.21
N SER A 940 -39.94 -41.51 -24.54
CA SER A 940 -40.60 -40.22 -24.77
C SER A 940 -41.45 -40.21 -26.04
N VAL A 941 -42.59 -39.54 -26.01
CA VAL A 941 -43.45 -39.28 -27.19
C VAL A 941 -43.08 -37.94 -27.80
N GLU A 942 -42.68 -37.89 -29.07
CA GLU A 942 -42.52 -36.63 -29.80
C GLU A 942 -43.62 -36.45 -30.86
N VAL A 943 -44.31 -35.31 -30.85
CA VAL A 943 -45.33 -34.94 -31.86
C VAL A 943 -45.16 -33.49 -32.30
N TYR A 944 -45.76 -33.09 -33.42
CA TYR A 944 -45.84 -31.69 -33.81
C TYR A 944 -47.14 -31.05 -33.30
N GLN A 945 -47.15 -29.71 -33.21
CA GLN A 945 -48.27 -28.95 -32.67
C GLN A 945 -49.56 -29.22 -33.46
N GLY A 946 -50.58 -29.77 -32.78
CA GLY A 946 -51.85 -30.19 -33.36
C GLY A 946 -51.94 -31.66 -33.82
N ASP A 947 -50.88 -32.47 -33.70
CA ASP A 947 -50.93 -33.92 -34.00
C ASP A 947 -51.28 -34.73 -32.73
N PRO A 948 -52.12 -35.79 -32.79
CA PRO A 948 -52.62 -36.50 -31.60
C PRO A 948 -51.51 -37.22 -30.81
N VAL A 949 -51.54 -37.11 -29.48
CA VAL A 949 -50.65 -37.82 -28.54
C VAL A 949 -51.25 -39.17 -28.16
N VAL A 950 -50.43 -40.23 -28.20
CA VAL A 950 -50.74 -41.61 -27.77
C VAL A 950 -49.64 -42.04 -26.80
N LEU A 951 -49.99 -42.69 -25.68
CA LEU A 951 -49.06 -43.01 -24.58
C LEU A 951 -48.86 -44.52 -24.37
N GLU A 952 -49.77 -45.34 -24.90
CA GLU A 952 -49.91 -46.75 -24.59
C GLU A 952 -48.76 -47.61 -25.14
N ASP A 953 -48.20 -47.23 -26.29
CA ASP A 953 -47.13 -47.96 -26.99
C ASP A 953 -45.71 -47.58 -26.50
N ASN A 954 -45.62 -46.62 -25.57
CA ASN A 954 -44.35 -46.04 -25.11
C ASN A 954 -43.72 -46.74 -23.90
N LEU A 955 -44.30 -47.87 -23.47
CA LEU A 955 -43.69 -48.81 -22.52
C LEU A 955 -43.28 -50.09 -23.24
N GLN A 956 -41.97 -50.37 -23.27
CA GLN A 956 -41.42 -51.56 -23.92
C GLN A 956 -41.03 -52.65 -22.89
N GLY A 957 -40.75 -53.87 -23.35
CA GLY A 957 -40.21 -54.93 -22.50
C GLY A 957 -41.08 -55.40 -21.32
N LEU A 958 -42.40 -55.12 -21.32
CA LEU A 958 -43.29 -55.50 -20.22
C LEU A 958 -43.46 -57.04 -20.12
N PRO A 959 -43.57 -57.62 -18.91
CA PRO A 959 -43.79 -59.05 -18.71
C PRO A 959 -45.05 -59.57 -19.43
N GLU A 960 -44.99 -60.80 -19.94
CA GLU A 960 -46.08 -61.41 -20.72
C GLU A 960 -47.41 -61.44 -19.92
N GLY A 961 -48.50 -61.00 -20.57
CA GLY A 961 -49.81 -60.85 -19.92
C GLY A 961 -50.03 -59.53 -19.18
N SER A 962 -49.10 -58.57 -19.25
CA SER A 962 -49.31 -57.23 -18.67
C SER A 962 -50.26 -56.37 -19.50
N VAL A 963 -51.05 -55.52 -18.83
CA VAL A 963 -52.02 -54.59 -19.45
C VAL A 963 -51.71 -53.15 -19.05
N VAL A 964 -51.69 -52.24 -20.02
CA VAL A 964 -51.45 -50.80 -19.84
C VAL A 964 -52.76 -50.02 -20.01
N GLU A 965 -53.03 -49.07 -19.12
CA GLU A 965 -54.20 -48.19 -19.14
C GLU A 965 -53.77 -46.73 -18.90
N VAL A 966 -54.20 -45.77 -19.73
CA VAL A 966 -53.87 -44.35 -19.53
C VAL A 966 -54.66 -43.78 -18.34
N VAL A 967 -53.95 -43.19 -17.39
CA VAL A 967 -54.49 -42.57 -16.18
C VAL A 967 -54.60 -41.05 -16.35
N GLU A 968 -53.64 -40.44 -17.05
CA GLU A 968 -53.55 -38.99 -17.24
C GLU A 968 -53.03 -38.69 -18.66
N ALA A 969 -53.86 -38.03 -19.48
CA ALA A 969 -53.62 -37.78 -20.90
C ALA A 969 -53.16 -36.33 -21.18
N VAL A 970 -52.43 -36.14 -22.28
CA VAL A 970 -51.75 -34.89 -22.66
C VAL A 970 -52.16 -34.45 -24.07
N THR A 971 -52.22 -33.14 -24.34
CA THR A 971 -52.59 -32.55 -25.64
C THR A 971 -51.43 -31.79 -26.29
N SER A 972 -51.38 -31.76 -27.62
CA SER A 972 -50.31 -31.14 -28.42
C SER A 972 -50.65 -29.76 -29.00
N GLU A 973 -51.68 -29.07 -28.49
CA GLU A 973 -52.13 -27.78 -29.05
C GLU A 973 -51.12 -26.63 -28.86
N THR A 974 -50.10 -26.81 -28.01
CA THR A 974 -49.01 -25.85 -27.76
C THR A 974 -47.67 -26.58 -27.73
N ALA A 975 -46.66 -26.04 -28.42
CA ALA A 975 -45.29 -26.55 -28.37
C ALA A 975 -44.67 -26.43 -26.96
N GLY A 976 -43.90 -27.43 -26.54
CA GLY A 976 -43.37 -27.56 -25.18
C GLY A 976 -43.25 -29.01 -24.71
N THR A 977 -42.74 -29.22 -23.50
CA THR A 977 -42.58 -30.55 -22.87
C THR A 977 -43.58 -30.75 -21.73
N PHE A 978 -44.16 -31.94 -21.66
CA PHE A 978 -45.26 -32.33 -20.77
C PHE A 978 -45.06 -33.78 -20.27
N GLU A 979 -45.88 -34.24 -19.32
CA GLU A 979 -45.84 -35.62 -18.81
C GLU A 979 -47.25 -36.23 -18.78
N GLY A 980 -47.38 -37.47 -19.28
CA GLY A 980 -48.58 -38.30 -19.15
C GLY A 980 -48.34 -39.47 -18.20
N LYS A 981 -49.41 -40.12 -17.71
CA LYS A 981 -49.28 -41.27 -16.78
C LYS A 981 -50.12 -42.46 -17.22
N VAL A 982 -49.55 -43.65 -17.07
CA VAL A 982 -50.18 -44.94 -17.41
C VAL A 982 -50.04 -45.93 -16.25
N LYS A 983 -51.01 -46.83 -16.09
CA LYS A 983 -50.99 -47.90 -15.11
C LYS A 983 -50.71 -49.23 -15.81
N VAL A 984 -49.73 -49.97 -15.33
CA VAL A 984 -49.41 -51.33 -15.78
C VAL A 984 -49.90 -52.33 -14.74
N THR A 985 -50.66 -53.33 -15.17
CA THR A 985 -51.09 -54.47 -14.33
C THR A 985 -50.45 -55.74 -14.88
N PHE A 986 -49.67 -56.46 -14.06
CA PHE A 986 -48.91 -57.64 -14.45
C PHE A 986 -49.76 -58.92 -14.38
N GLY A 987 -49.34 -59.98 -15.08
CA GLY A 987 -50.08 -61.24 -15.19
C GLY A 987 -50.37 -61.99 -13.87
N ASN A 988 -49.66 -61.67 -12.78
CA ASN A 988 -49.94 -62.21 -11.43
C ASN A 988 -50.98 -61.39 -10.63
N GLY A 989 -51.57 -60.35 -11.22
CA GLY A 989 -52.59 -59.49 -10.61
C GLY A 989 -52.06 -58.27 -9.84
N SER A 990 -50.74 -58.12 -9.69
CA SER A 990 -50.12 -56.91 -9.13
C SER A 990 -50.11 -55.76 -10.15
N SER A 991 -49.97 -54.50 -9.70
CA SER A 991 -49.95 -53.33 -10.62
C SER A 991 -49.09 -52.17 -10.11
N ARG A 992 -48.64 -51.31 -11.04
CA ARG A 992 -47.75 -50.15 -10.82
C ARG A 992 -48.16 -49.00 -11.76
N ILE A 993 -47.94 -47.74 -11.37
CA ILE A 993 -48.15 -46.56 -12.23
C ILE A 993 -46.78 -46.05 -12.72
N VAL A 994 -46.73 -45.58 -13.96
CA VAL A 994 -45.53 -45.15 -14.69
C VAL A 994 -45.81 -43.82 -15.40
N THR A 995 -44.87 -42.88 -15.34
CA THR A 995 -44.94 -41.57 -16.01
C THR A 995 -44.17 -41.62 -17.34
N VAL A 996 -44.74 -41.04 -18.40
CA VAL A 996 -44.18 -41.01 -19.77
C VAL A 996 -44.02 -39.54 -20.22
N PRO A 997 -42.83 -39.07 -20.60
CA PRO A 997 -42.60 -37.71 -21.06
C PRO A 997 -43.07 -37.51 -22.52
N VAL A 998 -43.59 -36.31 -22.83
CA VAL A 998 -44.15 -35.92 -24.13
C VAL A 998 -43.57 -34.58 -24.58
N ILE A 999 -43.06 -34.48 -25.81
CA ILE A 999 -42.48 -33.26 -26.39
C ILE A 999 -43.29 -32.85 -27.63
N VAL A 1000 -43.72 -31.60 -27.69
CA VAL A 1000 -44.53 -31.03 -28.78
C VAL A 1000 -43.70 -29.98 -29.52
N LYS A 1001 -43.51 -30.17 -30.83
CA LYS A 1001 -42.65 -29.32 -31.69
C LYS A 1001 -43.47 -28.41 -32.61
N GLU A 1002 -43.06 -27.16 -32.80
CA GLU A 1002 -43.78 -26.17 -33.62
C GLU A 1002 -43.70 -26.47 -35.13
N ARG A 1003 -44.70 -26.07 -35.93
CA ARG A 1003 -44.86 -26.47 -37.34
C ARG A 1003 -44.87 -25.26 -38.29
N ILE A 1004 -43.84 -25.13 -39.13
CA ILE A 1004 -43.61 -23.97 -40.01
C ILE A 1004 -43.77 -24.36 -41.49
N PRO A 1005 -44.43 -23.56 -42.37
CA PRO A 1005 -44.60 -23.91 -43.79
C PRO A 1005 -43.31 -23.78 -44.61
N ALA A 1006 -43.10 -24.70 -45.54
CA ALA A 1006 -41.82 -24.85 -46.26
C ALA A 1006 -41.54 -23.78 -47.33
N SER A 1007 -40.40 -23.10 -47.17
CA SER A 1007 -39.47 -22.77 -48.25
C SER A 1007 -38.16 -23.50 -47.99
N THR A 1008 -37.45 -23.96 -49.03
CA THR A 1008 -36.20 -24.70 -48.88
C THR A 1008 -35.11 -23.85 -48.23
N LEU A 1009 -34.92 -24.05 -46.93
CA LEU A 1009 -33.73 -23.65 -46.19
C LEU A 1009 -32.63 -24.68 -46.47
N GLU A 1010 -31.58 -24.25 -47.18
CA GLU A 1010 -30.28 -24.89 -47.05
C GLU A 1010 -29.76 -24.58 -45.63
N GLU A 1011 -29.27 -25.57 -44.91
CA GLU A 1011 -28.64 -25.33 -43.61
C GLU A 1011 -27.41 -24.43 -43.79
N ILE A 1012 -27.37 -23.31 -43.05
CA ILE A 1012 -26.20 -22.43 -43.03
C ILE A 1012 -25.02 -23.24 -42.48
N PRO A 1013 -23.92 -23.43 -43.23
CA PRO A 1013 -22.81 -24.28 -42.80
C PRO A 1013 -22.34 -23.95 -41.37
N SER A 1014 -22.08 -25.00 -40.59
CA SER A 1014 -21.49 -24.87 -39.25
C SER A 1014 -19.98 -24.73 -39.35
N ILE A 1015 -19.42 -23.91 -38.46
CA ILE A 1015 -17.98 -23.74 -38.30
C ILE A 1015 -17.63 -24.40 -36.95
N PRO A 1016 -16.88 -25.51 -36.94
CA PRO A 1016 -16.40 -26.14 -35.71
C PRO A 1016 -15.57 -25.17 -34.86
N ALA A 1017 -15.64 -25.28 -33.53
CA ALA A 1017 -14.89 -24.40 -32.63
C ALA A 1017 -13.36 -24.51 -32.81
N GLU A 1018 -12.87 -25.69 -33.17
CA GLU A 1018 -11.47 -25.96 -33.55
C GLU A 1018 -10.97 -25.20 -34.78
N ASN A 1019 -11.88 -24.65 -35.61
CA ASN A 1019 -11.56 -23.83 -36.77
C ASN A 1019 -11.54 -22.32 -36.45
N ILE A 1020 -11.78 -21.93 -35.19
CA ILE A 1020 -11.74 -20.55 -34.72
C ILE A 1020 -10.47 -20.40 -33.87
N LEU A 1021 -9.44 -19.77 -34.44
CA LEU A 1021 -8.17 -19.56 -33.78
C LEU A 1021 -8.20 -18.27 -32.96
N ALA A 1022 -7.50 -18.23 -31.83
CA ALA A 1022 -7.25 -16.99 -31.13
C ALA A 1022 -6.27 -16.11 -31.93
N GLU A 1023 -6.50 -14.81 -31.93
CA GLU A 1023 -5.54 -13.83 -32.45
C GLU A 1023 -4.63 -13.37 -31.31
N GLU A 1024 -3.31 -13.52 -31.46
CA GLU A 1024 -2.34 -13.08 -30.46
C GLU A 1024 -1.41 -12.01 -31.05
N VAL A 1025 -1.56 -10.78 -30.57
CA VAL A 1025 -0.74 -9.63 -31.00
C VAL A 1025 -0.04 -8.99 -29.81
N TYR A 1026 0.99 -8.19 -30.06
CA TYR A 1026 1.57 -7.33 -29.03
C TYR A 1026 0.89 -5.95 -29.00
N GLN A 1027 1.04 -5.23 -27.90
CA GLN A 1027 0.47 -3.89 -27.72
C GLN A 1027 0.88 -2.94 -28.86
N GLY A 1028 -0.10 -2.29 -29.51
CA GLY A 1028 0.09 -1.42 -30.67
C GLY A 1028 0.36 -2.13 -32.01
N ASP A 1029 0.34 -3.47 -32.09
CA ASP A 1029 0.37 -4.17 -33.39
C ASP A 1029 -1.02 -4.21 -34.05
N PRO A 1030 -1.10 -4.16 -35.39
CA PRO A 1030 -2.37 -4.21 -36.11
C PRO A 1030 -3.04 -5.58 -35.95
N ILE A 1031 -4.26 -5.60 -35.43
CA ILE A 1031 -5.08 -6.80 -35.28
C ILE A 1031 -5.69 -7.16 -36.64
N THR A 1032 -5.43 -8.38 -37.13
CA THR A 1032 -6.05 -8.95 -38.32
C THR A 1032 -6.95 -10.12 -37.93
N LEU A 1033 -8.21 -10.13 -38.37
CA LEU A 1033 -9.21 -11.11 -37.91
C LEU A 1033 -9.77 -11.99 -39.04
N ALA A 1034 -9.33 -11.79 -40.28
CA ALA A 1034 -9.96 -12.39 -41.46
C ALA A 1034 -9.53 -13.85 -41.68
N ASP A 1035 -8.39 -14.26 -41.13
CA ASP A 1035 -7.74 -15.57 -41.27
C ASP A 1035 -7.79 -16.44 -40.00
N ASN A 1036 -8.29 -15.89 -38.89
CA ASN A 1036 -8.56 -16.62 -37.64
C ASN A 1036 -9.77 -17.56 -37.72
N VAL A 1037 -10.51 -17.56 -38.84
CA VAL A 1037 -11.59 -18.52 -39.11
C VAL A 1037 -11.19 -19.38 -40.31
N GLN A 1038 -10.76 -20.61 -40.02
CA GLN A 1038 -10.15 -21.52 -40.99
C GLN A 1038 -11.09 -22.65 -41.43
N GLY A 1039 -10.66 -23.45 -42.41
CA GLY A 1039 -11.44 -24.61 -42.89
C GLY A 1039 -12.81 -24.26 -43.48
N LEU A 1040 -12.99 -23.02 -43.94
CA LEU A 1040 -14.25 -22.54 -44.52
C LEU A 1040 -14.55 -23.21 -45.88
N PRO A 1041 -15.84 -23.41 -46.24
CA PRO A 1041 -16.24 -23.88 -47.56
C PRO A 1041 -15.71 -22.98 -48.69
N GLU A 1042 -15.34 -23.58 -49.82
CA GLU A 1042 -14.86 -22.88 -51.01
C GLU A 1042 -15.87 -21.78 -51.44
N GLY A 1043 -15.37 -20.58 -51.77
CA GLY A 1043 -16.21 -19.43 -52.11
C GLY A 1043 -16.71 -18.58 -50.93
N SER A 1044 -16.41 -18.93 -49.68
CA SER A 1044 -16.76 -18.11 -48.50
C SER A 1044 -15.90 -16.85 -48.37
N VAL A 1045 -16.48 -15.77 -47.83
CA VAL A 1045 -15.82 -14.48 -47.58
C VAL A 1045 -15.98 -14.09 -46.10
N VAL A 1046 -14.94 -13.51 -45.49
CA VAL A 1046 -14.96 -13.05 -44.09
C VAL A 1046 -14.95 -11.51 -44.06
N GLU A 1047 -15.94 -10.91 -43.39
CA GLU A 1047 -16.02 -9.47 -43.13
C GLU A 1047 -15.83 -9.22 -41.62
N VAL A 1048 -14.99 -8.26 -41.24
CA VAL A 1048 -14.87 -7.84 -39.82
C VAL A 1048 -16.08 -6.98 -39.44
N VAL A 1049 -16.76 -7.33 -38.34
CA VAL A 1049 -17.97 -6.62 -37.87
C VAL A 1049 -17.65 -5.77 -36.64
N GLU A 1050 -16.84 -6.28 -35.73
CA GLU A 1050 -16.51 -5.66 -34.46
C GLU A 1050 -15.06 -6.03 -34.14
N THR A 1051 -14.20 -5.04 -33.97
CA THR A 1051 -12.79 -5.23 -33.63
C THR A 1051 -12.47 -4.52 -32.32
N VAL A 1052 -11.44 -5.00 -31.65
CA VAL A 1052 -10.82 -4.35 -30.50
C VAL A 1052 -9.53 -3.66 -30.94
N THR A 1053 -8.96 -2.84 -30.05
CA THR A 1053 -7.65 -2.20 -30.27
C THR A 1053 -6.59 -2.95 -29.48
N SER A 1054 -5.35 -2.95 -29.96
CA SER A 1054 -4.19 -3.50 -29.26
C SER A 1054 -3.53 -2.48 -28.31
N GLU A 1055 -4.17 -1.35 -28.01
CA GLU A 1055 -3.58 -0.29 -27.17
C GLU A 1055 -3.47 -0.65 -25.68
N THR A 1056 -4.09 -1.75 -25.24
CA THR A 1056 -4.10 -2.18 -23.84
C THR A 1056 -3.94 -3.69 -23.75
N ALA A 1057 -3.01 -4.17 -22.92
CA ALA A 1057 -2.79 -5.60 -22.74
C ALA A 1057 -3.99 -6.29 -22.03
N GLY A 1058 -4.32 -7.51 -22.43
CA GLY A 1058 -5.45 -8.27 -21.89
C GLY A 1058 -6.09 -9.23 -22.90
N THR A 1059 -7.11 -9.96 -22.46
CA THR A 1059 -7.92 -10.84 -23.32
C THR A 1059 -9.25 -10.18 -23.63
N PHE A 1060 -9.60 -10.14 -24.91
CA PHE A 1060 -10.79 -9.49 -25.44
C PHE A 1060 -11.51 -10.40 -26.45
N GLU A 1061 -12.71 -10.00 -26.88
CA GLU A 1061 -13.47 -10.70 -27.92
C GLU A 1061 -13.77 -9.76 -29.10
N ALA A 1062 -13.43 -10.20 -30.31
CA ALA A 1062 -13.80 -9.54 -31.56
C ALA A 1062 -14.83 -10.39 -32.32
N LYS A 1063 -15.53 -9.81 -33.32
CA LYS A 1063 -16.54 -10.53 -34.11
C LYS A 1063 -16.34 -10.34 -35.61
N VAL A 1064 -16.34 -11.45 -36.32
CA VAL A 1064 -16.33 -11.50 -37.79
C VAL A 1064 -17.59 -12.17 -38.32
N LYS A 1065 -17.97 -11.83 -39.55
CA LYS A 1065 -19.12 -12.41 -40.26
C LYS A 1065 -18.60 -13.17 -41.46
N VAL A 1066 -18.82 -14.48 -41.44
CA VAL A 1066 -18.56 -15.35 -42.58
C VAL A 1066 -19.80 -15.35 -43.47
N ILE A 1067 -19.63 -15.04 -44.74
CA ILE A 1067 -20.64 -15.09 -45.80
C ILE A 1067 -20.30 -16.27 -46.71
N PHE A 1068 -21.21 -17.22 -46.84
CA PHE A 1068 -21.04 -18.41 -47.68
C PHE A 1068 -21.48 -18.13 -49.13
N GLU A 1069 -21.03 -18.94 -50.09
CA GLU A 1069 -21.31 -18.75 -51.53
C GLU A 1069 -22.82 -18.65 -51.85
N ASN A 1070 -23.68 -19.35 -51.10
CA ASN A 1070 -25.14 -19.29 -51.25
C ASN A 1070 -25.79 -18.00 -50.69
N GLY A 1071 -24.99 -17.05 -50.19
CA GLY A 1071 -25.44 -15.77 -49.64
C GLY A 1071 -25.93 -15.82 -48.19
N SER A 1072 -25.92 -17.00 -47.55
CA SER A 1072 -26.14 -17.11 -46.11
C SER A 1072 -24.91 -16.62 -45.32
N SER A 1073 -25.08 -16.23 -44.06
CA SER A 1073 -23.96 -15.74 -43.24
C SER A 1073 -24.09 -16.09 -41.76
N ARG A 1074 -22.95 -16.25 -41.09
CA ARG A 1074 -22.85 -16.55 -39.65
C ARG A 1074 -21.84 -15.59 -38.99
N ILE A 1075 -22.18 -15.05 -37.82
CA ILE A 1075 -21.25 -14.28 -36.99
C ILE A 1075 -20.48 -15.24 -36.10
N VAL A 1076 -19.17 -15.01 -35.98
CA VAL A 1076 -18.20 -15.82 -35.24
C VAL A 1076 -17.44 -14.90 -34.30
N THR A 1077 -17.39 -15.24 -33.01
CA THR A 1077 -16.56 -14.56 -32.03
C THR A 1077 -15.14 -15.11 -32.11
N VAL A 1078 -14.15 -14.25 -32.27
CA VAL A 1078 -12.72 -14.55 -32.28
C VAL A 1078 -12.12 -14.01 -30.98
N PRO A 1079 -11.53 -14.84 -30.10
CA PRO A 1079 -10.81 -14.35 -28.93
C PRO A 1079 -9.50 -13.68 -29.36
N VAL A 1080 -9.20 -12.52 -28.78
CA VAL A 1080 -8.00 -11.72 -29.08
C VAL A 1080 -7.22 -11.50 -27.79
N THR A 1081 -5.97 -11.97 -27.76
CA THR A 1081 -5.06 -11.77 -26.63
C THR A 1081 -4.01 -10.73 -27.01
N VAL A 1082 -4.07 -9.55 -26.39
CA VAL A 1082 -3.07 -8.50 -26.54
C VAL A 1082 -2.01 -8.70 -25.46
N LYS A 1083 -0.81 -9.10 -25.87
CA LYS A 1083 0.36 -9.26 -25.01
C LYS A 1083 1.08 -7.92 -24.87
N GLU A 1084 1.59 -7.63 -23.67
CA GLU A 1084 2.31 -6.38 -23.42
C GLU A 1084 3.59 -6.30 -24.28
N ARG A 1085 3.79 -5.17 -24.97
CA ARG A 1085 4.92 -5.00 -25.89
C ARG A 1085 6.08 -4.33 -25.19
N ILE A 1086 6.96 -5.13 -24.60
CA ILE A 1086 8.21 -4.62 -24.04
C ILE A 1086 9.13 -4.16 -25.19
N PRO A 1087 9.51 -2.88 -25.29
CA PRO A 1087 10.35 -2.40 -26.37
C PRO A 1087 11.79 -2.90 -26.22
N ALA A 1088 12.32 -3.53 -27.27
CA ALA A 1088 13.75 -3.82 -27.35
C ALA A 1088 14.50 -2.53 -27.71
N SER A 1089 15.29 -2.01 -26.77
CA SER A 1089 15.92 -0.68 -26.72
C SER A 1089 14.95 0.49 -26.42
N THR A 1090 15.17 1.28 -25.37
CA THR A 1090 16.23 1.23 -24.34
C THR A 1090 16.02 0.10 -23.33
N LEU A 1091 17.01 -0.80 -23.23
CA LEU A 1091 17.32 -1.38 -21.93
C LEU A 1091 17.75 -0.22 -21.03
N GLU A 1092 17.07 -0.01 -19.92
CA GLU A 1092 17.85 0.30 -18.72
C GLU A 1092 18.79 -0.88 -18.51
N GLU A 1093 20.07 -0.62 -18.28
CA GLU A 1093 20.95 -1.69 -17.80
C GLU A 1093 20.31 -2.24 -16.54
N ILE A 1094 20.06 -3.56 -16.48
CA ILE A 1094 19.89 -4.24 -15.18
C ILE A 1094 21.12 -3.79 -14.40
N PRO A 1095 20.99 -3.06 -13.28
CA PRO A 1095 22.13 -2.43 -12.63
C PRO A 1095 23.15 -3.50 -12.29
N SER A 1096 24.19 -3.59 -13.11
CA SER A 1096 25.22 -4.58 -12.93
C SER A 1096 25.99 -4.12 -11.71
N ILE A 1097 25.82 -4.83 -10.59
CA ILE A 1097 26.60 -4.58 -9.38
C ILE A 1097 28.07 -4.57 -9.83
N PRO A 1098 28.78 -3.44 -9.73
CA PRO A 1098 30.18 -3.38 -10.11
C PRO A 1098 30.96 -4.47 -9.37
N SER A 1099 31.97 -5.08 -9.97
CA SER A 1099 32.74 -6.15 -9.28
C SER A 1099 33.53 -5.63 -8.06
N GLU A 1100 33.64 -4.31 -7.91
CA GLU A 1100 34.10 -3.59 -6.72
C GLU A 1100 33.03 -3.47 -5.60
N ASN A 1101 31.76 -3.63 -5.93
CA ASN A 1101 30.61 -3.70 -5.01
C ASN A 1101 30.19 -5.14 -4.66
N ILE A 1102 30.85 -6.16 -5.25
CA ILE A 1102 30.75 -7.56 -4.84
C ILE A 1102 32.01 -7.90 -4.06
N LEU A 1103 31.93 -7.81 -2.73
CA LEU A 1103 33.05 -8.09 -1.84
C LEU A 1103 33.24 -9.61 -1.69
N ALA A 1104 34.49 -10.08 -1.79
CA ALA A 1104 34.81 -11.47 -1.51
C ALA A 1104 34.66 -11.76 -0.01
N GLU A 1105 33.91 -12.81 0.34
CA GLU A 1105 33.65 -13.18 1.73
C GLU A 1105 34.83 -14.00 2.30
N GLU A 1106 35.70 -13.34 3.08
CA GLU A 1106 36.86 -13.98 3.75
C GLU A 1106 36.50 -14.48 5.17
N VAL A 1107 35.79 -15.61 5.24
CA VAL A 1107 35.51 -16.34 6.49
C VAL A 1107 36.65 -17.30 6.88
N TYR A 1108 36.83 -17.53 8.18
CA TYR A 1108 37.70 -18.61 8.65
C TYR A 1108 36.96 -19.96 8.66
N GLN A 1109 37.73 -21.05 8.56
CA GLN A 1109 37.18 -22.40 8.43
C GLN A 1109 36.35 -22.79 9.68
N GLY A 1110 35.02 -22.85 9.53
CA GLY A 1110 34.07 -23.14 10.60
C GLY A 1110 33.19 -21.96 11.04
N ASP A 1111 33.46 -20.74 10.57
CA ASP A 1111 32.61 -19.57 10.84
C ASP A 1111 31.39 -19.53 9.90
N PRO A 1112 30.24 -18.99 10.33
CA PRO A 1112 29.06 -18.87 9.48
C PRO A 1112 29.32 -17.89 8.31
N ILE A 1113 28.81 -18.23 7.13
CA ILE A 1113 28.92 -17.40 5.93
C ILE A 1113 27.62 -16.62 5.75
N THR A 1114 27.70 -15.29 5.78
CA THR A 1114 26.66 -14.41 5.23
C THR A 1114 27.10 -13.93 3.85
N LEU A 1115 26.18 -13.95 2.87
CA LEU A 1115 26.46 -13.55 1.48
C LEU A 1115 25.59 -12.37 1.01
N ALA A 1116 24.61 -11.96 1.82
CA ALA A 1116 23.62 -10.95 1.44
C ALA A 1116 24.16 -9.52 1.55
N ASP A 1117 25.16 -9.32 2.41
CA ASP A 1117 25.84 -8.06 2.74
C ASP A 1117 27.11 -7.80 1.91
N ASN A 1118 27.61 -8.84 1.20
CA ASN A 1118 28.70 -8.74 0.23
C ASN A 1118 28.33 -7.97 -1.04
N VAL A 1119 27.04 -7.71 -1.26
CA VAL A 1119 26.51 -6.95 -2.39
C VAL A 1119 26.09 -5.57 -1.91
N GLN A 1120 26.88 -4.55 -2.24
CA GLN A 1120 26.71 -3.20 -1.70
C GLN A 1120 26.27 -2.17 -2.77
N GLY A 1121 25.65 -1.08 -2.32
CA GLY A 1121 25.23 0.03 -3.20
C GLY A 1121 24.07 -0.30 -4.14
N LEU A 1122 23.13 -1.14 -3.71
CA LEU A 1122 21.91 -1.43 -4.47
C LEU A 1122 20.91 -0.27 -4.44
N PRO A 1123 20.06 -0.11 -5.46
CA PRO A 1123 18.99 0.89 -5.48
C PRO A 1123 18.01 0.74 -4.31
N GLU A 1124 17.45 1.86 -3.85
CA GLU A 1124 16.48 1.91 -2.75
C GLU A 1124 15.26 1.01 -3.03
N GLY A 1125 14.91 0.14 -2.08
CA GLY A 1125 13.87 -0.88 -2.24
C GLY A 1125 14.35 -2.24 -2.79
N SER A 1126 15.64 -2.41 -3.10
CA SER A 1126 16.20 -3.70 -3.53
C SER A 1126 16.37 -4.68 -2.36
N THR A 1127 16.17 -5.97 -2.62
CA THR A 1127 16.39 -7.07 -1.67
C THR A 1127 17.39 -8.08 -2.22
N VAL A 1128 18.34 -8.54 -1.39
CA VAL A 1128 19.30 -9.61 -1.76
C VAL A 1128 18.83 -10.95 -1.23
N GLU A 1129 18.72 -11.95 -2.11
CA GLU A 1129 18.36 -13.33 -1.76
C GLU A 1129 19.54 -14.28 -2.07
N VAL A 1130 19.95 -15.09 -1.09
CA VAL A 1130 21.04 -16.06 -1.25
C VAL A 1130 20.49 -17.33 -1.90
N VAL A 1131 20.59 -17.39 -3.23
CA VAL A 1131 20.08 -18.50 -4.06
C VAL A 1131 20.85 -19.83 -3.92
N GLU A 1132 22.10 -19.82 -3.44
CA GLU A 1132 22.86 -21.03 -3.15
C GLU A 1132 23.78 -20.77 -1.94
N ALA A 1133 23.60 -21.53 -0.85
CA ALA A 1133 24.39 -21.37 0.38
C ALA A 1133 25.64 -22.27 0.34
N VAL A 1134 26.79 -21.69 0.65
CA VAL A 1134 28.08 -22.41 0.81
C VAL A 1134 28.45 -22.54 2.29
N THR A 1135 29.31 -23.52 2.62
CA THR A 1135 29.78 -23.74 4.00
C THR A 1135 31.30 -23.57 4.09
N SER A 1136 31.78 -23.04 5.21
CA SER A 1136 33.20 -22.80 5.47
C SER A 1136 33.94 -24.05 5.98
N GLU A 1137 33.34 -25.25 5.94
CA GLU A 1137 33.88 -26.45 6.62
C GLU A 1137 35.24 -26.93 6.07
N THR A 1138 35.61 -26.55 4.85
CA THR A 1138 36.92 -26.85 4.25
C THR A 1138 37.52 -25.63 3.55
N ALA A 1139 38.74 -25.25 3.93
CA ALA A 1139 39.43 -24.08 3.38
C ALA A 1139 39.84 -24.27 1.89
N GLY A 1140 39.33 -23.39 1.02
CA GLY A 1140 39.62 -23.28 -0.40
C GLY A 1140 38.98 -22.02 -0.99
N THR A 1141 39.48 -21.56 -2.14
CA THR A 1141 38.95 -20.43 -2.94
C THR A 1141 37.91 -20.87 -3.95
#